data_AF-A0A8K0I8R2-F1
#
_entry.id   AF-A0A8K0I8R2-F1
#
_cell.length_a   1.000
_cell.length_b   1.000
_cell.length_c   1.000
_cell.angle_alpha   90.00
_cell.angle_beta   90.00
_cell.angle_gamma   90.00
#
_symmetry.space_group_name_H-M   'P 1'
#
loop_
_entity.id
_entity.type
_entity.pdbx_description
1 polymer ?
#
loop_
_entity_poly.entity_id
_entity_poly.type
_entity_poly.pdbx_seq_one_letter_code
_entity_poly.pdbx_strand_id
1 'polypeptide(L)'
;MLPITIARKILPHALNMLSPPPLLLLLLTFNHAIGGVPNDTSYIDEQHGGVPNDTSYIVDEQHALLAFRQAFRRLLDEPSWKGKACLSHNSTWHGISCLNNHVTAIDLPNFGLSGQLDDPLVLANLTELTVLSLRNNSIQGAMLDFSFNLELTSIDFSTNMLSGPISDSLLYLDSLESLQLDHNMLSGAIPPLNQSSLKALNLSYNYYLTGKIPQTATLQAFNESSYLGNPDLCGEPGPISCQDHQKNKGNLFSSRLILAVFVFLCVTMLIFLARNIYVYCMKPKEREVVVKEKSFQLDFSGLDANRENLTSEERREVVKEVTKKITFVRAGGGFDLDNLLKASADGLGKGSFGSCYKVILDDARSIVVKRLKELSPLSSEEFSTHMRALGAMEHPNLLPLIGYYFSQDEKLLFSNFAQLGNLFDRIHGGRKEPNRIPFKWRSRLSVAHGVARAMKYLHVNTKGSTAIPHGNLKSTNVLLDENDVALVCDYGLASLVPPSLAVRRMVSYKSPDYQHQRKISKKTDIWSYGCLLLELLTGKISVDSAPEGIKGVELCHWVHRAVREEWTAEVFDAEIAEDRSAWKGMVRLMEIGLRCIEISPDKRPEMWEVVREVEVILASNFDSGEYSTDRSFVKGNGASSDPRKVLEILTQRKTDELKLIRQTYRALYNHDLLHVFSLRDNPFSRVAYLHASEPPERDAEIVRGALFARSLDTDTLTEIICTRSSLELSSAKQAYQARYNSNLERDVSSKTIGNLKQILLAILNSNFYDGGRVDTSMAMCDAKTLYEAIESGKYIDQRCIILIISQRSTSQIKAILSSYKHLYGHEFMKFLKKEKCGDFGRQLRIVIRCIQFPEKHFAKQLQRKLKNGDAREVLIQTVVTRSEIDIKHINSAFATKTGWTLESLIRNEFNSNSCSNTDEVYSLAGDFLIALLKHS
;
A
#
# COMPACT_ATOMS: atom_id res chain seq x y z
N MET A 1 -4.04 -34.66 -4.65
CA MET A 1 -4.03 -34.64 -6.14
C MET A 1 -5.25 -33.96 -6.77
N LEU A 2 -6.47 -34.11 -6.22
CA LEU A 2 -7.69 -33.49 -6.75
C LEU A 2 -7.65 -31.94 -6.83
N PRO A 3 -7.15 -31.20 -5.80
CA PRO A 3 -7.09 -29.73 -5.85
C PRO A 3 -6.11 -29.21 -6.91
N ILE A 4 -4.98 -29.89 -7.09
CA ILE A 4 -3.97 -29.58 -8.12
C ILE A 4 -4.56 -29.80 -9.52
N THR A 5 -5.34 -30.87 -9.70
CA THR A 5 -5.99 -31.19 -10.98
C THR A 5 -7.08 -30.18 -11.32
N ILE A 6 -7.84 -29.71 -10.32
CA ILE A 6 -8.89 -28.69 -10.47
C ILE A 6 -8.27 -27.32 -10.74
N ALA A 7 -7.25 -26.91 -10.00
CA ALA A 7 -6.51 -25.67 -10.25
C ALA A 7 -5.90 -25.64 -11.67
N ARG A 8 -5.37 -26.78 -12.14
CA ARG A 8 -4.90 -26.93 -13.53
C ARG A 8 -6.01 -26.94 -14.58
N LYS A 9 -7.25 -27.31 -14.23
CA LYS A 9 -8.42 -27.22 -15.14
C LYS A 9 -8.99 -25.80 -15.26
N ILE A 10 -8.81 -24.96 -14.24
CA ILE A 10 -9.15 -23.53 -14.28
C ILE A 10 -8.19 -22.78 -15.24
N LEU A 11 -6.95 -23.28 -15.38
CA LEU A 11 -5.87 -22.64 -16.13
C LEU A 11 -6.19 -22.30 -17.61
N PRO A 12 -6.59 -23.24 -18.50
CA PRO A 12 -6.90 -22.88 -19.89
C PRO A 12 -8.22 -22.09 -20.04
N HIS A 13 -9.00 -21.92 -18.97
CA HIS A 13 -10.29 -21.22 -19.01
C HIS A 13 -10.31 -19.83 -18.38
N ALA A 14 -9.28 -19.46 -17.63
CA ALA A 14 -9.03 -18.06 -17.29
C ALA A 14 -8.12 -17.35 -18.33
N LEU A 15 -7.30 -18.11 -19.07
CA LEU A 15 -6.20 -17.57 -19.89
C LEU A 15 -6.58 -17.02 -21.27
N ASN A 16 -7.71 -17.39 -21.88
CA ASN A 16 -8.12 -16.91 -23.22
C ASN A 16 -9.19 -15.79 -23.21
N MET A 17 -9.59 -15.33 -22.02
CA MET A 17 -10.22 -14.01 -21.83
C MET A 17 -9.17 -12.89 -21.86
N LEU A 18 -7.92 -13.22 -22.18
CA LEU A 18 -6.77 -12.34 -22.27
C LEU A 18 -6.03 -12.67 -23.58
N SER A 19 -5.38 -11.66 -24.17
CA SER A 19 -4.16 -11.72 -25.03
C SER A 19 -4.32 -11.55 -26.56
N PRO A 20 -3.22 -11.24 -27.31
CA PRO A 20 -2.05 -12.15 -27.50
C PRO A 20 -0.64 -11.45 -27.43
N PRO A 21 0.49 -12.08 -27.85
CA PRO A 21 1.58 -12.79 -27.08
C PRO A 21 2.97 -12.06 -27.18
N PRO A 22 4.13 -12.44 -26.53
CA PRO A 22 4.70 -13.80 -26.37
C PRO A 22 5.45 -14.11 -25.05
N LEU A 23 5.55 -15.40 -24.69
CA LEU A 23 6.76 -16.01 -24.10
C LEU A 23 6.57 -17.53 -24.01
N LEU A 24 6.90 -18.19 -25.11
CA LEU A 24 7.10 -19.63 -25.22
C LEU A 24 8.61 -19.89 -25.24
N LEU A 25 9.32 -19.78 -24.11
CA LEU A 25 10.70 -20.29 -23.99
C LEU A 25 11.20 -20.26 -22.52
N LEU A 26 10.74 -21.15 -21.64
CA LEU A 26 11.46 -21.44 -20.36
C LEU A 26 10.93 -22.67 -19.59
N LEU A 27 10.46 -23.71 -20.28
CA LEU A 27 10.17 -25.00 -19.66
C LEU A 27 10.85 -26.15 -20.42
N LEU A 28 12.16 -26.23 -20.28
CA LEU A 28 12.89 -27.49 -20.37
C LEU A 28 13.98 -27.50 -19.28
N THR A 29 14.05 -28.63 -18.57
CA THR A 29 14.96 -28.98 -17.45
C THR A 29 14.48 -28.41 -16.09
N PHE A 30 14.25 -29.15 -15.00
CA PHE A 30 14.73 -30.44 -14.50
C PHE A 30 13.66 -31.11 -13.61
N ASN A 31 13.73 -32.44 -13.47
CA ASN A 31 12.88 -33.29 -12.62
C ASN A 31 13.78 -34.20 -11.74
N HIS A 32 13.23 -34.70 -10.61
CA HIS A 32 13.81 -35.55 -9.52
C HIS A 32 14.46 -34.78 -8.35
N ALA A 33 14.18 -35.07 -7.07
CA ALA A 33 14.01 -36.38 -6.42
C ALA A 33 13.02 -36.42 -5.22
N ILE A 34 12.77 -37.65 -4.76
CA ILE A 34 11.78 -38.17 -3.80
C ILE A 34 12.26 -38.14 -2.33
N GLY A 35 11.29 -38.07 -1.40
CA GLY A 35 11.36 -38.58 -0.01
C GLY A 35 10.67 -37.61 0.95
N GLY A 36 9.79 -37.95 1.89
CA GLY A 36 9.21 -39.17 2.44
C GLY A 36 8.31 -38.72 3.61
N VAL A 37 7.19 -39.40 3.81
CA VAL A 37 6.06 -39.18 4.78
C VAL A 37 6.56 -39.60 6.22
N PRO A 38 6.01 -39.14 7.38
CA PRO A 38 4.59 -39.30 7.68
C PRO A 38 3.79 -38.27 8.49
N ASN A 39 2.48 -38.33 8.19
CA ASN A 39 1.35 -37.95 9.03
C ASN A 39 1.39 -38.71 10.37
N ASP A 40 1.03 -38.03 11.45
CA ASP A 40 0.29 -38.64 12.54
C ASP A 40 -0.84 -37.70 12.98
N THR A 41 -2.06 -38.11 12.65
CA THR A 41 -3.31 -37.67 13.28
C THR A 41 -3.87 -38.88 14.01
N SER A 42 -4.02 -38.79 15.32
CA SER A 42 -4.83 -39.74 16.09
C SER A 42 -5.76 -38.99 17.05
N TYR A 43 -7.04 -39.06 16.71
CA TYR A 43 -8.25 -39.12 17.54
C TYR A 43 -8.04 -39.31 19.06
N ILE A 44 -8.80 -38.55 19.88
CA ILE A 44 -9.65 -39.09 20.96
C ILE A 44 -10.97 -38.30 21.01
N ASP A 45 -12.05 -39.07 21.15
CA ASP A 45 -13.48 -38.73 21.14
C ASP A 45 -14.01 -38.30 22.53
N GLU A 46 -15.25 -37.81 22.55
CA GLU A 46 -15.94 -37.09 23.63
C GLU A 46 -16.29 -37.86 24.95
N GLN A 47 -16.56 -37.05 25.98
CA GLN A 47 -17.55 -37.17 27.07
C GLN A 47 -17.05 -37.41 28.51
N HIS A 48 -17.14 -36.36 29.35
CA HIS A 48 -17.92 -36.33 30.59
C HIS A 48 -18.02 -34.89 31.14
N GLY A 49 -19.17 -34.56 31.76
CA GLY A 49 -19.47 -33.23 32.28
C GLY A 49 -18.91 -32.97 33.68
N GLY A 50 -18.75 -31.67 33.98
CA GLY A 50 -18.54 -31.12 35.32
C GLY A 50 -17.09 -30.70 35.62
N VAL A 51 -16.95 -29.41 35.99
CA VAL A 51 -15.73 -28.63 36.38
C VAL A 51 -15.15 -27.79 35.23
N PRO A 52 -14.95 -26.45 35.39
CA PRO A 52 -14.22 -25.64 34.40
C PRO A 52 -12.82 -26.22 34.27
N ASN A 53 -12.48 -26.66 33.08
CA ASN A 53 -11.27 -27.40 32.83
C ASN A 53 -10.08 -26.42 32.84
N ASP A 54 -9.20 -26.54 33.84
CA ASP A 54 -7.92 -25.83 33.97
C ASP A 54 -7.07 -25.89 32.68
N THR A 55 -7.33 -26.93 31.87
CA THR A 55 -6.77 -27.13 30.53
C THR A 55 -7.14 -26.06 29.50
N SER A 56 -8.26 -25.34 29.63
CA SER A 56 -8.64 -24.26 28.71
C SER A 56 -7.72 -23.04 28.86
N TYR A 57 -7.45 -22.63 30.10
CA TYR A 57 -6.59 -21.49 30.40
C TYR A 57 -5.15 -21.74 29.94
N ILE A 58 -4.63 -22.96 30.17
CA ILE A 58 -3.30 -23.36 29.73
C ILE A 58 -3.18 -23.32 28.19
N VAL A 59 -4.25 -23.67 27.46
CA VAL A 59 -4.27 -23.61 25.99
C VAL A 59 -4.26 -22.14 25.51
N ASP A 60 -4.98 -21.26 26.19
CA ASP A 60 -5.05 -19.84 25.85
C ASP A 60 -3.72 -19.11 26.13
N GLU A 61 -3.02 -19.45 27.22
CA GLU A 61 -1.67 -18.95 27.51
C GLU A 61 -0.64 -19.45 26.49
N GLN A 62 -0.74 -20.73 26.10
CA GLN A 62 0.11 -21.31 25.06
C GLN A 62 -0.09 -20.59 23.72
N HIS A 63 -1.33 -20.24 23.36
CA HIS A 63 -1.62 -19.47 22.16
C HIS A 63 -1.06 -18.04 22.25
N ALA A 64 -1.20 -17.37 23.40
CA ALA A 64 -0.63 -16.03 23.63
C ALA A 64 0.90 -16.03 23.45
N LEU A 65 1.60 -17.01 24.02
CA LEU A 65 3.05 -17.14 23.84
C LEU A 65 3.45 -17.45 22.39
N LEU A 66 2.66 -18.25 21.67
CA LEU A 66 2.92 -18.52 20.25
C LEU A 66 2.64 -17.30 19.36
N ALA A 67 1.64 -16.48 19.68
CA ALA A 67 1.40 -15.20 19.02
C ALA A 67 2.54 -14.21 19.31
N PHE A 68 2.96 -14.11 20.57
CA PHE A 68 4.12 -13.31 20.99
C PHE A 68 5.39 -13.72 20.24
N ARG A 69 5.63 -15.04 20.08
CA ARG A 69 6.74 -15.59 19.31
C ARG A 69 6.74 -15.13 17.85
N GLN A 70 5.57 -14.98 17.22
CA GLN A 70 5.46 -14.58 15.81
C GLN A 70 5.91 -13.14 15.56
N ALA A 71 5.89 -12.28 16.58
CA ALA A 71 6.33 -10.90 16.47
C ALA A 71 7.86 -10.75 16.28
N PHE A 72 8.64 -11.79 16.62
CA PHE A 72 10.10 -11.70 16.62
C PHE A 72 10.75 -12.86 15.87
N ARG A 73 11.43 -12.54 14.76
CA ARG A 73 12.14 -13.53 13.94
C ARG A 73 13.12 -14.40 14.75
N ARG A 74 13.84 -13.79 15.70
CA ARG A 74 14.79 -14.49 16.57
C ARG A 74 14.14 -15.57 17.46
N LEU A 75 12.87 -15.40 17.85
CA LEU A 75 12.12 -16.41 18.61
C LEU A 75 11.52 -17.49 17.71
N LEU A 76 11.32 -17.22 16.41
CA LEU A 76 10.92 -18.26 15.45
C LEU A 76 12.02 -19.31 15.27
N ASP A 77 13.27 -18.86 15.26
CA ASP A 77 14.47 -19.68 15.11
C ASP A 77 14.96 -20.32 16.43
N GLU A 78 14.33 -19.98 17.57
CA GLU A 78 14.73 -20.47 18.90
C GLU A 78 14.18 -21.89 19.16
N PRO A 79 15.05 -22.92 19.30
CA PRO A 79 14.61 -24.30 19.40
C PRO A 79 13.90 -24.62 20.73
N SER A 80 14.19 -23.88 21.80
CA SER A 80 13.57 -24.09 23.12
C SER A 80 12.06 -23.77 23.14
N TRP A 81 11.57 -22.94 22.22
CA TRP A 81 10.17 -22.52 22.12
C TRP A 81 9.30 -23.52 21.32
N LYS A 82 9.40 -24.80 21.66
CA LYS A 82 8.64 -25.91 21.06
C LYS A 82 7.97 -26.76 22.14
N GLY A 83 6.81 -27.33 21.84
CA GLY A 83 6.04 -28.13 22.80
C GLY A 83 5.27 -27.27 23.81
N LYS A 84 4.99 -27.83 25.00
CA LYS A 84 4.28 -27.12 26.07
C LYS A 84 5.22 -26.15 26.79
N ALA A 85 4.81 -24.90 26.94
CA ALA A 85 5.60 -23.87 27.62
C ALA A 85 5.78 -24.18 29.12
N CYS A 86 4.69 -24.54 29.80
CA CYS A 86 4.69 -24.84 31.24
C CYS A 86 4.50 -26.33 31.55
N LEU A 87 5.29 -26.83 32.49
CA LEU A 87 5.18 -28.16 33.11
C LEU A 87 5.25 -28.00 34.63
N SER A 88 4.08 -27.87 35.28
CA SER A 88 3.93 -27.58 36.71
C SER A 88 4.66 -26.28 37.11
N HIS A 89 5.80 -26.36 37.77
CA HIS A 89 6.57 -25.18 38.21
C HIS A 89 7.77 -24.84 37.32
N ASN A 90 8.00 -25.60 36.24
CA ASN A 90 9.16 -25.43 35.38
C ASN A 90 8.75 -25.17 33.94
N SER A 91 9.59 -24.43 33.22
CA SER A 91 9.49 -24.19 31.78
C SER A 91 10.75 -24.71 31.09
N THR A 92 10.59 -25.22 29.87
CA THR A 92 11.72 -25.55 28.99
C THR A 92 12.03 -24.45 27.98
N TRP A 93 11.14 -23.45 27.89
CA TRP A 93 11.28 -22.33 26.97
C TRP A 93 12.21 -21.29 27.57
N HIS A 94 13.23 -20.89 26.82
CA HIS A 94 14.18 -19.89 27.29
C HIS A 94 13.45 -18.57 27.58
N GLY A 95 13.69 -18.03 28.78
CA GLY A 95 13.08 -16.77 29.24
C GLY A 95 11.62 -16.88 29.69
N ILE A 96 11.04 -18.08 29.81
CA ILE A 96 9.69 -18.27 30.35
C ILE A 96 9.79 -18.94 31.72
N SER A 97 9.06 -18.44 32.71
CA SER A 97 8.89 -19.09 34.02
C SER A 97 7.43 -19.44 34.27
N CYS A 98 7.20 -20.52 35.02
CA CYS A 98 5.85 -21.00 35.29
C CYS A 98 5.63 -21.31 36.76
N LEU A 99 4.38 -21.20 37.21
CA LEU A 99 3.92 -21.66 38.52
C LEU A 99 2.55 -22.32 38.34
N ASN A 100 2.35 -23.52 38.90
CA ASN A 100 1.06 -24.24 38.79
C ASN A 100 0.53 -24.41 37.35
N ASN A 101 1.43 -24.57 36.36
CA ASN A 101 1.16 -24.60 34.91
C ASN A 101 0.82 -23.26 34.24
N HIS A 102 0.82 -22.14 34.98
CA HIS A 102 0.60 -20.81 34.44
C HIS A 102 1.92 -20.08 34.18
N VAL A 103 1.94 -19.23 33.16
CA VAL A 103 3.08 -18.39 32.81
C VAL A 103 3.16 -17.21 33.77
N THR A 104 4.22 -17.14 34.56
CA THR A 104 4.41 -16.08 35.57
C THR A 104 5.50 -15.09 35.20
N ALA A 105 6.40 -15.42 34.28
CA ALA A 105 7.41 -14.48 33.79
C ALA A 105 7.76 -14.67 32.31
N ILE A 106 7.97 -13.55 31.63
CA ILE A 106 8.65 -13.46 30.33
C ILE A 106 9.88 -12.55 30.53
N ASP A 107 11.07 -13.12 30.55
CA ASP A 107 12.34 -12.43 30.79
C ASP A 107 13.34 -12.78 29.67
N LEU A 108 13.46 -11.88 28.69
CA LEU A 108 14.28 -12.04 27.47
C LEU A 108 15.23 -10.84 27.25
N PRO A 109 16.09 -10.50 28.23
CA PRO A 109 16.98 -9.36 28.11
C PRO A 109 18.14 -9.69 27.16
N ASN A 110 18.55 -8.73 26.33
CA ASN A 110 19.68 -8.88 25.40
C ASN A 110 19.54 -10.04 24.40
N PHE A 111 18.32 -10.43 24.05
CA PHE A 111 18.08 -11.60 23.22
C PHE A 111 18.19 -11.32 21.71
N GLY A 112 18.45 -10.06 21.32
CA GLY A 112 18.54 -9.64 19.92
C GLY A 112 17.18 -9.60 19.22
N LEU A 113 16.09 -9.39 19.98
CA LEU A 113 14.75 -9.26 19.43
C LEU A 113 14.66 -7.99 18.57
N SER A 114 14.13 -8.12 17.36
CA SER A 114 13.84 -6.99 16.46
C SER A 114 12.50 -7.24 15.77
N GLY A 115 11.71 -6.19 15.63
CA GLY A 115 10.33 -6.26 15.16
C GLY A 115 9.41 -5.34 15.96
N GLN A 116 8.11 -5.47 15.73
CA GLN A 116 7.07 -4.71 16.42
C GLN A 116 5.99 -5.66 16.95
N LEU A 117 5.40 -5.32 18.09
CA LEU A 117 4.21 -5.96 18.64
C LEU A 117 2.98 -5.27 18.05
N ASP A 118 2.37 -5.87 17.02
CA ASP A 118 1.25 -5.27 16.26
C ASP A 118 -0.10 -5.40 16.99
N ASP A 119 -0.23 -6.38 17.88
CA ASP A 119 -1.40 -6.59 18.73
C ASP A 119 -1.11 -6.11 20.17
N PRO A 120 -1.75 -5.01 20.63
CA PRO A 120 -1.54 -4.49 21.98
C PRO A 120 -2.02 -5.45 23.09
N LEU A 121 -2.88 -6.42 22.78
CA LEU A 121 -3.46 -7.38 23.72
C LEU A 121 -2.83 -8.78 23.62
N VAL A 122 -1.68 -8.91 22.96
CA VAL A 122 -1.01 -10.22 22.74
C VAL A 122 -0.72 -10.99 24.04
N LEU A 123 -0.61 -10.31 25.19
CA LEU A 123 -0.38 -10.91 26.51
C LEU A 123 -1.65 -11.01 27.37
N ALA A 124 -2.84 -10.66 26.85
CA ALA A 124 -4.06 -10.52 27.66
C ALA A 124 -4.47 -11.82 28.38
N ASN A 125 -4.14 -12.98 27.81
CA ASN A 125 -4.47 -14.28 28.41
C ASN A 125 -3.46 -14.74 29.47
N LEU A 126 -2.32 -14.05 29.64
CA LEU A 126 -1.32 -14.37 30.66
C LEU A 126 -1.67 -13.69 31.99
N THR A 127 -2.79 -14.09 32.59
CA THR A 127 -3.37 -13.37 33.74
C THR A 127 -2.52 -13.45 35.01
N GLU A 128 -1.69 -14.49 35.15
CA GLU A 128 -0.76 -14.67 36.28
C GLU A 128 0.64 -14.08 36.02
N LEU A 129 0.81 -13.28 34.96
CA LEU A 129 2.10 -12.71 34.60
C LEU A 129 2.55 -11.67 35.65
N THR A 130 3.68 -11.93 36.30
CA THR A 130 4.25 -11.08 37.34
C THR A 130 5.47 -10.28 36.87
N VAL A 131 6.24 -10.82 35.91
CA VAL A 131 7.46 -10.20 35.39
C VAL A 131 7.44 -10.17 33.87
N LEU A 132 7.66 -8.99 33.29
CA LEU A 132 7.82 -8.80 31.85
C LEU A 132 9.06 -7.96 31.57
N SER A 133 10.08 -8.57 30.98
CA SER A 133 11.36 -7.93 30.68
C SER A 133 11.80 -8.25 29.26
N LEU A 134 11.87 -7.22 28.42
CA LEU A 134 12.43 -7.29 27.05
C LEU A 134 13.57 -6.28 26.87
N ARG A 135 14.28 -5.98 27.96
CA ARG A 135 15.36 -5.00 28.02
C ARG A 135 16.47 -5.24 27.00
N ASN A 136 17.04 -4.14 26.49
CA ASN A 136 18.19 -4.13 25.58
C ASN A 136 17.97 -5.00 24.34
N ASN A 137 16.90 -4.68 23.62
CA ASN A 137 16.56 -5.27 22.35
C ASN A 137 16.31 -4.15 21.32
N SER A 138 15.87 -4.51 20.12
CA SER A 138 15.56 -3.58 19.02
C SER A 138 14.06 -3.57 18.70
N ILE A 139 13.22 -3.60 19.75
CA ILE A 139 11.76 -3.65 19.64
C ILE A 139 11.21 -2.26 19.30
N GLN A 140 10.30 -2.20 18.33
CA GLN A 140 9.65 -0.99 17.82
C GLN A 140 8.14 -1.03 18.09
N GLY A 141 7.46 0.10 17.88
CA GLY A 141 6.00 0.23 18.02
C GLY A 141 5.55 0.78 19.36
N ALA A 142 4.25 0.70 19.63
CA ALA A 142 3.65 1.20 20.86
C ALA A 142 3.82 0.25 22.04
N MET A 143 3.73 0.79 23.26
CA MET A 143 3.67 -0.01 24.49
C MET A 143 2.41 -0.89 24.50
N LEU A 144 2.51 -2.10 25.05
CA LEU A 144 1.39 -3.04 25.19
C LEU A 144 0.31 -2.54 26.17
N ASP A 145 -0.88 -3.12 26.08
CA ASP A 145 -1.97 -2.94 27.04
C ASP A 145 -1.93 -4.03 28.12
N PHE A 146 -1.84 -3.61 29.38
CA PHE A 146 -1.71 -4.47 30.56
C PHE A 146 -3.02 -4.62 31.35
N SER A 147 -4.17 -4.25 30.78
CA SER A 147 -5.46 -4.25 31.48
C SER A 147 -5.89 -5.63 32.01
N PHE A 148 -5.29 -6.71 31.54
CA PHE A 148 -5.56 -8.09 31.95
C PHE A 148 -4.42 -8.75 32.74
N ASN A 149 -3.29 -8.07 32.92
CA ASN A 149 -2.10 -8.60 33.60
C ASN A 149 -1.92 -7.91 34.98
N LEU A 150 -2.98 -7.97 35.80
CA LEU A 150 -3.07 -7.19 37.05
C LEU A 150 -2.04 -7.61 38.11
N GLU A 151 -1.47 -8.80 37.99
CA GLU A 151 -0.43 -9.34 38.88
C GLU A 151 0.99 -8.87 38.53
N LEU A 152 1.16 -8.01 37.52
CA LEU A 152 2.47 -7.49 37.14
C LEU A 152 3.11 -6.68 38.26
N THR A 153 4.31 -7.12 38.66
CA THR A 153 5.16 -6.46 39.67
C THR A 153 6.38 -5.78 39.04
N SER A 154 6.84 -6.24 37.88
CA SER A 154 8.01 -5.67 37.21
C SER A 154 7.84 -5.63 35.70
N ILE A 155 8.00 -4.44 35.12
CA ILE A 155 8.00 -4.19 33.68
C ILE A 155 9.31 -3.51 33.29
N ASP A 156 10.08 -4.13 32.39
CA ASP A 156 11.34 -3.58 31.86
C ASP A 156 11.38 -3.63 30.33
N PHE A 157 11.24 -2.46 29.71
CA PHE A 157 11.45 -2.25 28.27
C PHE A 157 12.61 -1.30 27.97
N SER A 158 13.49 -1.08 28.94
CA SER A 158 14.60 -0.14 28.79
C SER A 158 15.51 -0.51 27.61
N THR A 159 16.10 0.49 26.96
CA THR A 159 17.00 0.33 25.82
C THR A 159 16.34 -0.42 24.65
N ASN A 160 15.29 0.17 24.10
CA ASN A 160 14.57 -0.31 22.91
C ASN A 160 14.25 0.88 21.98
N MET A 161 13.37 0.68 20.99
CA MET A 161 12.90 1.71 20.06
C MET A 161 11.37 1.90 20.14
N LEU A 162 10.79 1.73 21.33
CA LEU A 162 9.34 1.93 21.55
C LEU A 162 8.96 3.40 21.33
N SER A 163 7.80 3.64 20.75
CA SER A 163 7.29 4.98 20.39
C SER A 163 5.80 5.11 20.76
N GLY A 164 5.25 6.33 20.74
CA GLY A 164 3.87 6.55 21.17
C GLY A 164 3.74 6.76 22.68
N PRO A 165 2.52 6.92 23.21
CA PRO A 165 2.28 7.24 24.62
C PRO A 165 2.60 6.07 25.56
N ILE A 166 3.02 6.42 26.78
CA ILE A 166 3.03 5.48 27.91
C ILE A 166 1.58 5.05 28.16
N SER A 167 1.31 3.73 28.20
CA SER A 167 -0.05 3.21 28.27
C SER A 167 -0.74 3.56 29.59
N ASP A 168 -1.98 4.07 29.51
CA ASP A 168 -2.83 4.33 30.68
C ASP A 168 -3.23 3.05 31.43
N SER A 169 -3.07 1.87 30.80
CA SER A 169 -3.31 0.58 31.46
C SER A 169 -2.43 0.38 32.70
N LEU A 170 -1.28 1.05 32.76
CA LEU A 170 -0.41 1.03 33.93
C LEU A 170 -1.09 1.58 35.19
N LEU A 171 -2.09 2.46 35.05
CA LEU A 171 -2.84 3.04 36.18
C LEU A 171 -3.61 1.98 36.99
N TYR A 172 -3.86 0.81 36.41
CA TYR A 172 -4.62 -0.27 37.03
C TYR A 172 -3.75 -1.37 37.66
N LEU A 173 -2.42 -1.25 37.56
CA LEU A 173 -1.48 -2.24 38.11
C LEU A 173 -1.12 -1.90 39.56
N ASP A 174 -2.01 -2.21 40.50
CA ASP A 174 -1.84 -1.90 41.92
C ASP A 174 -0.63 -2.60 42.58
N SER A 175 -0.17 -3.73 42.00
CA SER A 175 0.97 -4.52 42.48
C SER A 175 2.32 -4.11 41.86
N LEU A 176 2.36 -3.11 40.98
CA LEU A 176 3.57 -2.75 40.22
C LEU A 176 4.67 -2.16 41.12
N GLU A 177 5.80 -2.86 41.23
CA GLU A 177 6.95 -2.43 42.04
C GLU A 177 8.07 -1.78 41.23
N SER A 178 8.27 -2.19 39.96
CA SER A 178 9.34 -1.68 39.09
C SER A 178 8.85 -1.37 37.67
N LEU A 179 9.15 -0.16 37.19
CA LEU A 179 8.86 0.28 35.82
C LEU A 179 10.09 0.92 35.18
N GLN A 180 10.72 0.22 34.24
CA GLN A 180 11.91 0.69 33.50
C GLN A 180 11.56 0.90 32.02
N LEU A 181 11.55 2.16 31.58
CA LEU A 181 11.20 2.57 30.21
C LEU A 181 12.26 3.48 29.57
N ASP A 182 13.44 3.59 30.18
CA ASP A 182 14.48 4.50 29.72
C ASP A 182 15.08 4.11 28.36
N HIS A 183 15.68 5.08 27.67
CA HIS A 183 16.29 4.89 26.35
C HIS A 183 15.33 4.27 25.33
N ASN A 184 14.22 4.97 25.09
CA ASN A 184 13.22 4.67 24.07
C ASN A 184 12.83 5.96 23.31
N MET A 185 11.80 5.90 22.46
CA MET A 185 11.24 7.03 21.71
C MET A 185 9.80 7.36 22.16
N LEU A 186 9.46 7.11 23.42
CA LEU A 186 8.11 7.33 23.96
C LEU A 186 7.76 8.82 23.89
N SER A 187 6.46 9.10 23.69
CA SER A 187 5.95 10.44 23.37
C SER A 187 4.74 10.82 24.21
N GLY A 188 4.46 12.12 24.34
CA GLY A 188 3.26 12.59 25.06
C GLY A 188 3.50 12.76 26.56
N ALA A 189 2.42 12.86 27.33
CA ALA A 189 2.49 13.14 28.77
C ALA A 189 2.69 11.85 29.60
N ILE A 190 3.35 11.98 30.75
CA ILE A 190 3.45 10.89 31.73
C ILE A 190 2.06 10.70 32.39
N PRO A 191 1.48 9.48 32.38
CA PRO A 191 0.24 9.19 33.11
C PRO A 191 0.40 9.48 34.61
N PRO A 192 -0.67 9.91 35.32
CA PRO A 192 -0.61 10.24 36.74
C PRO A 192 -0.52 9.00 37.63
N LEU A 193 0.58 8.25 37.53
CA LEU A 193 0.88 7.06 38.33
C LEU A 193 0.90 7.43 39.82
N ASN A 194 0.11 6.72 40.63
CA ASN A 194 -0.07 7.01 42.06
C ASN A 194 -0.14 5.74 42.91
N GLN A 195 0.39 4.63 42.39
CA GLN A 195 0.46 3.35 43.08
C GLN A 195 1.53 3.42 44.17
N SER A 196 1.18 3.02 45.39
CA SER A 196 2.10 3.04 46.54
C SER A 196 3.11 1.88 46.54
N SER A 197 2.86 0.86 45.72
CA SER A 197 3.73 -0.31 45.52
C SER A 197 4.99 0.00 44.70
N LEU A 198 4.97 1.05 43.87
CA LEU A 198 6.05 1.38 42.95
C LEU A 198 7.30 1.87 43.71
N LYS A 199 8.37 1.09 43.65
CA LYS A 199 9.66 1.31 44.34
C LYS A 199 10.80 1.69 43.38
N ALA A 200 10.67 1.37 42.10
CA ALA A 200 11.66 1.68 41.08
C ALA A 200 11.00 2.24 39.81
N LEU A 201 11.49 3.37 39.33
CA LEU A 201 11.00 4.03 38.13
C LEU A 201 12.18 4.59 37.33
N ASN A 202 12.19 4.40 36.02
CA ASN A 202 13.10 5.11 35.13
C ASN A 202 12.42 5.43 33.80
N LEU A 203 12.26 6.73 33.51
CA LEU A 203 11.67 7.27 32.29
C LEU A 203 12.69 8.11 31.50
N SER A 204 13.98 8.04 31.87
CA SER A 204 15.01 8.89 31.29
C SER A 204 15.25 8.60 29.81
N TYR A 205 15.76 9.59 29.07
CA TYR A 205 16.14 9.45 27.66
C TYR A 205 15.00 8.98 26.73
N ASN A 206 13.83 9.61 26.85
CA ASN A 206 12.70 9.50 25.93
C ASN A 206 12.39 10.87 25.31
N TYR A 207 13.11 11.22 24.24
CA TYR A 207 13.17 12.58 23.70
C TYR A 207 11.81 13.25 23.40
N TYR A 208 10.76 12.46 23.13
CA TYR A 208 9.44 12.96 22.76
C TYR A 208 8.43 13.01 23.93
N LEU A 209 8.84 12.66 25.17
CA LEU A 209 8.01 12.91 26.34
C LEU A 209 7.89 14.41 26.59
N THR A 210 6.67 14.86 26.84
CA THR A 210 6.32 16.28 26.91
C THR A 210 5.41 16.57 28.10
N GLY A 211 5.42 17.81 28.56
CA GLY A 211 4.47 18.30 29.55
C GLY A 211 5.00 18.22 30.99
N LYS A 212 4.10 18.47 31.94
CA LYS A 212 4.46 18.56 33.36
C LYS A 212 4.53 17.16 33.98
N ILE A 213 5.56 16.89 34.78
CA ILE A 213 5.60 15.68 35.62
C ILE A 213 4.39 15.72 36.60
N PRO A 214 3.49 14.71 36.57
CA PRO A 214 2.33 14.69 37.44
C PRO A 214 2.72 14.77 38.93
N GLN A 215 1.92 15.53 39.68
CA GLN A 215 2.17 15.82 41.10
C GLN A 215 1.55 14.76 42.02
N THR A 216 1.68 13.50 41.63
CA THR A 216 1.23 12.34 42.42
C THR A 216 2.27 11.98 43.47
N ALA A 217 1.86 11.46 44.62
CA ALA A 217 2.79 11.18 45.73
C ALA A 217 3.89 10.19 45.30
N THR A 218 3.54 9.21 44.48
CA THR A 218 4.45 8.21 43.92
C THR A 218 5.52 8.83 43.02
N LEU A 219 5.14 9.59 41.99
CA LEU A 219 6.11 10.14 41.03
C LEU A 219 7.05 11.17 41.68
N GLN A 220 6.56 11.91 42.66
CA GLN A 220 7.36 12.88 43.41
C GLN A 220 8.36 12.23 44.39
N ALA A 221 8.20 10.94 44.70
CA ALA A 221 9.14 10.22 45.57
C ALA A 221 10.42 9.78 44.83
N PHE A 222 10.41 9.75 43.49
CA PHE A 222 11.55 9.36 42.68
C PHE A 222 12.52 10.52 42.43
N ASN A 223 13.80 10.21 42.26
CA ASN A 223 14.84 11.21 42.06
C ASN A 223 14.84 11.80 40.65
N GLU A 224 15.55 12.92 40.48
CA GLU A 224 15.74 13.62 39.20
C GLU A 224 16.28 12.71 38.10
N SER A 225 17.15 11.75 38.46
CA SER A 225 17.77 10.82 37.50
C SER A 225 16.75 9.99 36.71
N SER A 226 15.59 9.71 37.31
CA SER A 226 14.49 8.96 36.68
C SER A 226 13.85 9.72 35.51
N TYR A 227 14.12 11.02 35.36
CA TYR A 227 13.47 11.91 34.39
C TYR A 227 14.45 12.62 33.44
N LEU A 228 15.76 12.34 33.55
CA LEU A 228 16.80 12.98 32.74
C LEU A 228 16.66 12.72 31.23
N GLY A 229 17.23 13.58 30.40
CA GLY A 229 17.28 13.35 28.94
C GLY A 229 15.94 13.54 28.20
N ASN A 230 14.94 14.13 28.85
CA ASN A 230 13.63 14.45 28.30
C ASN A 230 13.47 15.99 28.19
N PRO A 231 13.73 16.61 27.03
CA PRO A 231 13.88 18.08 26.92
C PRO A 231 12.57 18.87 27.10
N ASP A 232 11.43 18.27 26.79
CA ASP A 232 10.11 18.91 26.86
C ASP A 232 9.30 18.48 28.11
N LEU A 233 9.91 17.71 29.03
CA LEU A 233 9.35 17.46 30.36
C LEU A 233 9.75 18.59 31.32
N CYS A 234 8.82 19.01 32.18
CA CYS A 234 9.10 20.02 33.18
C CYS A 234 8.43 19.75 34.53
N GLY A 235 8.97 20.37 35.59
CA GLY A 235 8.44 20.32 36.96
C GLY A 235 9.20 19.33 37.85
N GLU A 236 9.12 19.55 39.16
CA GLU A 236 9.70 18.65 40.16
C GLU A 236 9.16 17.22 40.01
N PRO A 237 9.98 16.18 40.22
CA PRO A 237 11.39 16.22 40.66
C PRO A 237 12.40 16.27 39.50
N GLY A 238 11.97 16.62 38.28
CA GLY A 238 12.82 16.65 37.09
C GLY A 238 13.75 17.88 36.99
N PRO A 239 14.77 17.83 36.11
CA PRO A 239 15.80 18.86 35.97
C PRO A 239 15.29 20.23 35.51
N ILE A 240 14.16 20.24 34.79
CA ILE A 240 13.69 21.43 34.05
C ILE A 240 12.51 22.04 34.80
N SER A 241 12.70 23.25 35.33
CA SER A 241 11.60 24.02 35.91
C SER A 241 10.57 24.42 34.84
N CYS A 242 9.27 24.25 35.13
CA CYS A 242 8.21 24.71 34.21
C CYS A 242 8.19 26.23 34.03
N GLN A 243 8.84 27.01 34.90
CA GLN A 243 9.01 28.45 34.72
C GLN A 243 10.12 28.77 33.69
N ASP A 244 11.18 27.96 33.64
CA ASP A 244 12.25 28.07 32.65
C ASP A 244 11.83 27.54 31.27
N HIS A 245 10.93 26.56 31.24
CA HIS A 245 10.31 26.05 30.01
C HIS A 245 9.43 27.12 29.30
N GLN A 246 8.87 28.08 30.05
CA GLN A 246 8.18 29.24 29.46
C GLN A 246 9.14 30.37 29.07
N LYS A 247 10.24 30.58 29.81
CA LYS A 247 11.28 31.57 29.46
C LYS A 247 12.12 31.17 28.23
N ASN A 248 12.37 29.89 28.01
CA ASN A 248 13.10 29.40 26.82
C ASN A 248 12.25 29.35 25.55
N LYS A 249 10.92 29.48 25.63
CA LYS A 249 10.07 29.85 24.49
C LYS A 249 10.02 31.37 24.24
N GLY A 250 10.65 32.17 25.11
CA GLY A 250 10.52 33.63 25.15
C GLY A 250 11.80 34.46 24.92
N ASN A 251 12.96 33.84 24.74
CA ASN A 251 14.20 34.57 24.42
C ASN A 251 14.68 34.27 22.99
N LEU A 252 13.89 34.71 22.01
CA LEU A 252 14.45 35.14 20.74
C LEU A 252 14.89 36.59 20.92
N PHE A 253 16.21 36.81 20.88
CA PHE A 253 16.88 38.11 20.92
C PHE A 253 16.09 39.24 20.26
N SER A 254 16.05 40.39 20.92
CA SER A 254 15.30 41.60 20.55
C SER A 254 15.29 41.85 19.03
N SER A 255 14.11 41.66 18.44
CA SER A 255 13.82 41.71 17.00
C SER A 255 14.25 43.00 16.29
N ARG A 256 14.58 44.06 17.03
CA ARG A 256 15.04 45.35 16.49
C ARG A 256 16.55 45.42 16.30
N LEU A 257 17.35 44.73 17.11
CA LEU A 257 18.82 44.75 17.01
C LEU A 257 19.30 43.78 15.92
N ILE A 258 18.67 42.60 15.83
CA ILE A 258 18.93 41.64 14.75
C ILE A 258 18.51 42.21 13.40
N LEU A 259 17.36 42.89 13.31
CA LEU A 259 16.91 43.51 12.06
C LEU A 259 17.83 44.66 11.65
N ALA A 260 18.32 45.49 12.59
CA ALA A 260 19.25 46.56 12.28
C ALA A 260 20.62 46.04 11.80
N VAL A 261 21.16 45.00 12.46
CA VAL A 261 22.41 44.35 12.04
C VAL A 261 22.24 43.61 10.71
N PHE A 262 21.09 42.96 10.49
CA PHE A 262 20.78 42.27 9.25
C PHE A 262 20.59 43.25 8.09
N VAL A 263 19.92 44.39 8.32
CA VAL A 263 19.77 45.47 7.33
C VAL A 263 21.13 46.10 7.04
N PHE A 264 21.98 46.34 8.04
CA PHE A 264 23.33 46.86 7.84
C PHE A 264 24.22 45.88 7.05
N LEU A 265 24.14 44.58 7.36
CA LEU A 265 24.85 43.52 6.60
C LEU A 265 24.30 43.37 5.18
N CYS A 266 22.99 43.50 4.97
CA CYS A 266 22.39 43.47 3.63
C CYS A 266 22.79 44.69 2.81
N VAL A 267 22.82 45.89 3.41
CA VAL A 267 23.24 47.12 2.74
C VAL A 267 24.73 47.08 2.39
N THR A 268 25.59 46.61 3.29
CA THR A 268 27.02 46.45 3.01
C THR A 268 27.28 45.37 1.95
N MET A 269 26.53 44.26 1.95
CA MET A 269 26.57 43.26 0.87
C MET A 269 26.07 43.83 -0.46
N LEU A 270 25.01 44.64 -0.46
CA LEU A 270 24.49 45.27 -1.68
C LEU A 270 25.47 46.31 -2.24
N ILE A 271 26.16 47.08 -1.39
CA ILE A 271 27.23 48.00 -1.82
C ILE A 271 28.42 47.21 -2.35
N PHE A 272 28.79 46.08 -1.73
CA PHE A 272 29.86 45.21 -2.21
C PHE A 272 29.51 44.55 -3.55
N LEU A 273 28.27 44.09 -3.72
CA LEU A 273 27.75 43.52 -4.96
C LEU A 273 27.65 44.59 -6.05
N ALA A 274 27.16 45.79 -5.73
CA ALA A 274 27.12 46.91 -6.67
C ALA A 274 28.53 47.36 -7.09
N ARG A 275 29.51 47.34 -6.16
CA ARG A 275 30.92 47.61 -6.48
C ARG A 275 31.51 46.53 -7.39
N ASN A 276 31.23 45.25 -7.12
CA ASN A 276 31.69 44.15 -7.97
C ASN A 276 31.00 44.15 -9.33
N ILE A 277 29.70 44.47 -9.41
CA ILE A 277 28.95 44.64 -10.65
C ILE A 277 29.47 45.87 -11.41
N TYR A 278 29.77 46.98 -10.76
CA TYR A 278 30.36 48.15 -11.41
C TYR A 278 31.76 47.85 -11.98
N VAL A 279 32.62 47.15 -11.23
CA VAL A 279 33.93 46.68 -11.71
C VAL A 279 33.79 45.65 -12.83
N TYR A 280 32.76 44.81 -12.80
CA TYR A 280 32.45 43.82 -13.83
C TYR A 280 31.89 44.47 -15.11
N CYS A 281 31.02 45.47 -14.98
CA CYS A 281 30.39 46.22 -16.07
C CYS A 281 31.33 47.25 -16.72
N MET A 282 32.41 47.65 -16.04
CA MET A 282 33.46 48.51 -16.60
C MET A 282 34.53 47.72 -17.36
N LYS A 283 34.48 46.38 -17.42
CA LYS A 283 35.36 45.61 -18.32
C LYS A 283 34.93 45.81 -19.77
N PRO A 284 35.86 46.12 -20.69
CA PRO A 284 35.52 46.45 -22.06
C PRO A 284 34.84 45.26 -22.74
N LYS A 285 33.72 45.57 -23.39
CA LYS A 285 32.81 44.67 -24.10
C LYS A 285 33.55 44.07 -25.31
N GLU A 286 33.99 42.82 -25.21
CA GLU A 286 34.37 42.06 -26.41
C GLU A 286 33.13 41.67 -27.21
N ARG A 287 33.25 41.88 -28.52
CA ARG A 287 32.17 41.91 -29.52
C ARG A 287 31.47 40.56 -29.65
N GLU A 288 30.18 40.63 -29.98
CA GLU A 288 29.38 39.51 -30.48
C GLU A 288 30.11 38.77 -31.60
N VAL A 289 30.43 37.50 -31.36
CA VAL A 289 30.84 36.56 -32.40
C VAL A 289 29.61 35.75 -32.78
N VAL A 290 29.12 36.00 -33.99
CA VAL A 290 28.24 35.11 -34.73
C VAL A 290 28.91 33.74 -34.81
N VAL A 291 28.40 32.76 -34.07
CA VAL A 291 28.91 31.39 -34.13
C VAL A 291 28.35 30.74 -35.39
N LYS A 292 29.17 30.70 -36.45
CA LYS A 292 29.07 29.71 -37.52
C LYS A 292 29.18 28.32 -36.91
N GLU A 293 28.32 27.41 -37.36
CA GLU A 293 28.41 25.97 -37.12
C GLU A 293 29.86 25.49 -37.26
N LYS A 294 30.47 25.05 -36.16
CA LYS A 294 31.73 24.31 -36.20
C LYS A 294 31.40 22.83 -36.23
N SER A 295 31.79 22.19 -37.33
CA SER A 295 31.85 20.74 -37.51
C SER A 295 32.51 20.07 -36.30
N PHE A 296 31.96 18.92 -35.89
CA PHE A 296 32.56 18.01 -34.92
C PHE A 296 33.95 17.56 -35.42
N GLN A 297 35.02 18.18 -34.94
CA GLN A 297 36.39 17.69 -35.06
C GLN A 297 36.87 17.31 -33.66
N LEU A 298 37.22 16.03 -33.48
CA LEU A 298 37.93 15.55 -32.30
C LEU A 298 39.39 16.00 -32.43
N ASP A 299 39.79 17.00 -31.65
CA ASP A 299 41.15 17.53 -31.66
C ASP A 299 42.04 16.69 -30.73
N PHE A 300 43.00 15.96 -31.30
CA PHE A 300 43.98 15.13 -30.60
C PHE A 300 45.39 15.76 -30.61
N SER A 301 45.49 17.08 -30.72
CA SER A 301 46.75 17.83 -30.85
C SER A 301 47.71 17.78 -29.63
N GLY A 302 47.57 16.81 -28.71
CA GLY A 302 48.40 16.64 -27.52
C GLY A 302 49.44 15.51 -27.60
N LEU A 303 49.64 14.89 -28.76
CA LEU A 303 50.57 13.75 -28.94
C LEU A 303 51.92 14.11 -29.58
N ASP A 304 52.32 15.39 -29.56
CA ASP A 304 53.68 15.78 -29.92
C ASP A 304 54.38 16.45 -28.72
N ALA A 305 55.00 15.63 -27.88
CA ALA A 305 56.17 16.05 -27.12
C ALA A 305 57.02 14.83 -26.72
N ASN A 306 58.12 14.67 -27.46
CA ASN A 306 59.29 13.82 -27.19
C ASN A 306 59.15 12.31 -27.44
N ARG A 307 59.60 11.85 -28.62
CA ARG A 307 60.54 10.71 -28.78
C ARG A 307 60.91 10.51 -30.26
N GLU A 308 62.03 11.09 -30.68
CA GLU A 308 62.57 10.99 -32.05
C GLU A 308 63.29 9.68 -32.38
N ASN A 309 63.35 8.67 -31.51
CA ASN A 309 64.12 7.44 -31.78
C ASN A 309 63.30 6.15 -31.59
N LEU A 310 62.36 5.87 -32.49
CA LEU A 310 61.66 4.58 -32.58
C LEU A 310 61.64 4.10 -34.05
N THR A 311 61.98 2.83 -34.27
CA THR A 311 62.05 2.20 -35.60
C THR A 311 60.65 2.07 -36.24
N SER A 312 60.57 1.83 -37.56
CA SER A 312 59.30 1.72 -38.29
C SER A 312 58.41 0.54 -37.85
N GLU A 313 59.00 -0.49 -37.23
CA GLU A 313 58.26 -1.60 -36.61
C GLU A 313 57.79 -1.25 -35.20
N GLU A 314 58.63 -0.61 -34.37
CA GLU A 314 58.23 -0.11 -33.05
C GLU A 314 57.20 1.03 -33.16
N ARG A 315 57.27 1.86 -34.21
CA ARG A 315 56.27 2.88 -34.51
C ARG A 315 54.94 2.24 -34.96
N ARG A 316 54.96 1.07 -35.60
CA ARG A 316 53.74 0.29 -35.90
C ARG A 316 53.16 -0.40 -34.67
N GLU A 317 53.99 -0.83 -33.73
CA GLU A 317 53.53 -1.37 -32.44
C GLU A 317 53.02 -0.27 -31.50
N VAL A 318 53.71 0.87 -31.40
CA VAL A 318 53.29 2.03 -30.60
C VAL A 318 52.06 2.71 -31.20
N VAL A 319 51.92 2.79 -32.54
CA VAL A 319 50.68 3.24 -33.19
C VAL A 319 49.54 2.21 -33.00
N LYS A 320 49.83 0.90 -32.92
CA LYS A 320 48.87 -0.12 -32.48
C LYS A 320 48.50 -0.03 -31.00
N GLU A 321 49.36 0.55 -30.17
CA GLU A 321 49.18 0.68 -28.72
C GLU A 321 48.47 2.00 -28.35
N VAL A 322 48.62 3.04 -29.17
CA VAL A 322 47.95 4.35 -29.05
C VAL A 322 46.59 4.39 -29.78
N THR A 323 46.33 3.51 -30.74
CA THR A 323 44.98 3.21 -31.25
C THR A 323 44.19 2.42 -30.20
N LYS A 324 43.86 3.09 -29.10
CA LYS A 324 43.00 2.59 -28.03
C LYS A 324 41.63 2.22 -28.61
N LYS A 325 41.50 0.92 -28.88
CA LYS A 325 40.30 0.20 -29.30
C LYS A 325 39.07 0.73 -28.55
N ILE A 326 38.08 1.23 -29.29
CA ILE A 326 36.73 1.41 -28.76
C ILE A 326 36.35 0.11 -28.05
N THR A 327 35.95 0.22 -26.79
CA THR A 327 35.58 -0.97 -26.02
C THR A 327 34.09 -1.18 -26.16
N PHE A 328 33.72 -2.23 -26.87
CA PHE A 328 32.33 -2.65 -27.02
C PHE A 328 31.93 -3.53 -25.85
N VAL A 329 30.83 -3.15 -25.20
CA VAL A 329 30.23 -3.89 -24.10
C VAL A 329 29.03 -4.72 -24.56
N ARG A 330 28.63 -4.58 -25.83
CA ARG A 330 27.53 -5.31 -26.46
C ARG A 330 27.80 -5.63 -27.93
N ALA A 331 27.22 -6.71 -28.43
CA ALA A 331 27.24 -7.06 -29.85
C ALA A 331 26.54 -5.97 -30.70
N GLY A 332 27.10 -5.66 -31.87
CA GLY A 332 26.64 -4.57 -32.76
C GLY A 332 27.63 -3.41 -32.93
N GLY A 333 28.68 -3.38 -32.11
CA GLY A 333 29.78 -2.42 -32.15
C GLY A 333 30.85 -2.65 -33.21
N GLY A 334 30.50 -3.01 -34.45
CA GLY A 334 31.49 -3.34 -35.48
C GLY A 334 32.12 -2.14 -36.18
N PHE A 335 32.44 -1.03 -35.50
CA PHE A 335 32.98 0.19 -36.14
C PHE A 335 34.29 0.65 -35.50
N ASP A 336 35.19 1.19 -36.32
CA ASP A 336 36.49 1.69 -35.87
C ASP A 336 36.44 3.19 -35.53
N LEU A 337 37.35 3.65 -34.66
CA LEU A 337 37.46 5.06 -34.26
C LEU A 337 37.73 5.97 -35.46
N ASP A 338 38.49 5.49 -36.45
CA ASP A 338 38.77 6.24 -37.68
C ASP A 338 37.53 6.48 -38.53
N ASN A 339 36.57 5.53 -38.55
CA ASN A 339 35.30 5.72 -39.25
C ASN A 339 34.40 6.69 -38.48
N LEU A 340 34.44 6.67 -37.15
CA LEU A 340 33.72 7.63 -36.32
C LEU A 340 34.22 9.07 -36.52
N LEU A 341 35.55 9.24 -36.66
CA LEU A 341 36.20 10.54 -36.85
C LEU A 341 35.88 11.17 -38.22
N LYS A 342 35.58 10.35 -39.23
CA LYS A 342 35.26 10.79 -40.60
C LYS A 342 33.77 11.00 -40.85
N ALA A 343 32.92 10.44 -39.99
CA ALA A 343 31.48 10.48 -40.14
C ALA A 343 30.89 11.88 -39.91
N SER A 344 29.81 12.21 -40.64
CA SER A 344 29.06 13.44 -40.41
C SER A 344 28.37 13.40 -39.06
N ALA A 345 28.46 14.49 -38.30
CA ALA A 345 27.87 14.59 -36.97
C ALA A 345 26.92 15.79 -36.83
N ASP A 346 25.69 15.51 -36.41
CA ASP A 346 24.69 16.53 -36.10
C ASP A 346 24.62 16.75 -34.59
N GLY A 347 24.60 18.01 -34.15
CA GLY A 347 24.45 18.35 -32.74
C GLY A 347 23.03 18.08 -32.25
N LEU A 348 22.85 17.12 -31.33
CA LEU A 348 21.55 16.78 -30.75
C LEU A 348 21.19 17.64 -29.53
N GLY A 349 22.20 18.13 -28.80
CA GLY A 349 21.99 19.03 -27.66
C GLY A 349 23.07 18.93 -26.58
N LYS A 350 22.98 19.84 -25.61
CA LYS A 350 23.85 19.90 -24.42
C LYS A 350 23.05 19.52 -23.18
N GLY A 351 23.40 18.39 -22.57
CA GLY A 351 22.80 17.88 -21.35
C GLY A 351 23.62 18.16 -20.09
N SER A 352 23.11 17.72 -18.95
CA SER A 352 23.72 17.90 -17.61
C SER A 352 25.13 17.31 -17.49
N PHE A 353 25.46 16.33 -18.32
CA PHE A 353 26.71 15.57 -18.27
C PHE A 353 27.56 15.68 -19.53
N GLY A 354 27.24 16.61 -20.44
CA GLY A 354 28.02 16.83 -21.64
C GLY A 354 27.18 17.05 -22.89
N SER A 355 27.75 16.78 -24.06
CA SER A 355 27.13 17.06 -25.36
C SER A 355 26.85 15.75 -26.11
N CYS A 356 25.70 15.68 -26.77
CA CYS A 356 25.28 14.53 -27.57
C CYS A 356 25.30 14.89 -29.06
N TYR A 357 25.82 13.98 -29.87
CA TYR A 357 25.93 14.10 -31.32
C TYR A 357 25.33 12.87 -31.98
N LYS A 358 24.56 13.06 -33.05
CA LYS A 358 24.14 11.97 -33.94
C LYS A 358 25.24 11.79 -34.96
N VAL A 359 25.70 10.57 -35.15
CA VAL A 359 26.73 10.22 -36.12
C VAL A 359 26.19 9.15 -37.05
N ILE A 360 26.35 9.36 -38.36
CA ILE A 360 25.95 8.41 -39.39
C ILE A 360 27.21 7.68 -39.87
N LEU A 361 27.30 6.39 -39.59
CA LEU A 361 28.42 5.54 -40.00
C LEU A 361 28.35 5.20 -41.49
N ASP A 362 29.46 4.73 -42.07
CA ASP A 362 29.59 4.39 -43.49
C ASP A 362 28.60 3.31 -43.94
N ASP A 363 28.12 2.46 -43.03
CA ASP A 363 27.10 1.45 -43.26
C ASP A 363 25.66 1.97 -43.07
N ALA A 364 25.48 3.29 -43.09
CA ALA A 364 24.24 4.02 -42.89
C ALA A 364 23.58 3.86 -41.51
N ARG A 365 24.22 3.20 -40.54
CA ARG A 365 23.71 3.13 -39.17
C ARG A 365 23.91 4.46 -38.46
N SER A 366 22.86 4.93 -37.78
CA SER A 366 22.91 6.13 -36.94
C SER A 366 23.17 5.76 -35.47
N ILE A 367 24.22 6.32 -34.89
CA ILE A 367 24.58 6.17 -33.47
C ILE A 367 24.59 7.52 -32.77
N VAL A 368 24.47 7.50 -31.45
CA VAL A 368 24.66 8.67 -30.59
C VAL A 368 26.02 8.58 -29.92
N VAL A 369 26.82 9.63 -30.09
CA VAL A 369 28.07 9.85 -29.36
C VAL A 369 27.81 10.87 -28.28
N LYS A 370 27.91 10.44 -27.02
CA LYS A 370 27.83 11.34 -25.88
C LYS A 370 29.23 11.62 -25.34
N ARG A 371 29.66 12.88 -25.47
CA ARG A 371 30.92 13.37 -24.91
C ARG A 371 30.70 13.83 -23.49
N LEU A 372 31.21 13.06 -22.53
CA LEU A 372 31.10 13.37 -21.10
C LEU A 372 32.12 14.44 -20.69
N LYS A 373 31.71 15.36 -19.83
CA LYS A 373 32.58 16.43 -19.29
C LYS A 373 32.47 16.48 -17.77
N GLU A 374 33.53 16.96 -17.11
CA GLU A 374 33.55 17.24 -15.66
C GLU A 374 33.24 16.00 -14.78
N LEU A 375 33.78 14.84 -15.17
CA LEU A 375 33.70 13.60 -14.39
C LEU A 375 34.66 13.62 -13.20
N SER A 376 34.40 12.73 -12.23
CA SER A 376 35.36 12.42 -11.16
C SER A 376 36.70 11.95 -11.76
N PRO A 377 37.84 12.18 -11.08
CA PRO A 377 39.13 11.65 -11.51
C PRO A 377 39.12 10.13 -11.36
N LEU A 378 38.68 9.44 -12.41
CA LEU A 378 38.59 7.98 -12.47
C LEU A 378 39.77 7.41 -13.26
N SER A 379 40.32 6.30 -12.79
CA SER A 379 41.25 5.50 -13.58
C SER A 379 40.54 4.84 -14.77
N SER A 380 41.31 4.45 -15.79
CA SER A 380 40.77 3.73 -16.96
C SER A 380 40.09 2.42 -16.56
N GLU A 381 40.58 1.75 -15.50
CA GLU A 381 40.05 0.49 -15.01
C GLU A 381 38.73 0.69 -14.23
N GLU A 382 38.65 1.70 -13.38
CA GLU A 382 37.41 2.06 -12.67
C GLU A 382 36.31 2.48 -13.64
N PHE A 383 36.64 3.32 -14.64
CA PHE A 383 35.69 3.72 -15.67
C PHE A 383 35.23 2.51 -16.49
N SER A 384 36.16 1.66 -16.92
CA SER A 384 35.86 0.43 -17.67
C SER A 384 34.94 -0.51 -16.89
N THR A 385 35.20 -0.71 -15.60
CA THR A 385 34.39 -1.55 -14.71
C THR A 385 32.95 -1.03 -14.63
N HIS A 386 32.78 0.29 -14.46
CA HIS A 386 31.46 0.91 -14.50
C HIS A 386 30.77 0.71 -15.85
N MET A 387 31.46 0.96 -16.96
CA MET A 387 30.86 0.83 -18.29
C MET A 387 30.46 -0.61 -18.64
N ARG A 388 31.24 -1.62 -18.21
CA ARG A 388 30.87 -3.03 -18.36
C ARG A 388 29.61 -3.37 -17.55
N ALA A 389 29.50 -2.84 -16.32
CA ALA A 389 28.29 -3.00 -15.52
C ALA A 389 27.07 -2.34 -16.18
N LEU A 390 27.24 -1.15 -16.78
CA LEU A 390 26.16 -0.48 -17.54
C LEU A 390 25.77 -1.24 -18.81
N GLY A 391 26.76 -1.76 -19.55
CA GLY A 391 26.54 -2.53 -20.77
C GLY A 391 25.88 -3.89 -20.56
N ALA A 392 26.09 -4.50 -19.37
CA ALA A 392 25.45 -5.76 -19.00
C ALA A 392 23.96 -5.63 -18.64
N MET A 393 23.44 -4.41 -18.49
CA MET A 393 22.01 -4.21 -18.22
C MET A 393 21.18 -4.38 -19.50
N GLU A 394 20.13 -5.19 -19.39
CA GLU A 394 19.24 -5.49 -20.50
C GLU A 394 17.77 -5.40 -20.07
N HIS A 395 17.06 -4.44 -20.65
CA HIS A 395 15.64 -4.24 -20.42
C HIS A 395 15.00 -3.53 -21.63
N PRO A 396 13.79 -3.89 -22.06
CA PRO A 396 13.14 -3.31 -23.25
C PRO A 396 12.86 -1.80 -23.17
N ASN A 397 12.91 -1.23 -21.96
CA ASN A 397 12.69 0.21 -21.73
C ASN A 397 13.93 0.96 -21.25
N LEU A 398 15.13 0.36 -21.38
CA LEU A 398 16.41 1.05 -21.14
C LEU A 398 17.12 1.24 -22.48
N LEU A 399 17.72 2.41 -22.70
CA LEU A 399 18.59 2.62 -23.86
C LEU A 399 19.94 1.92 -23.64
N PRO A 400 20.27 0.85 -24.38
CA PRO A 400 21.47 0.07 -24.12
C PRO A 400 22.74 0.83 -24.49
N LEU A 401 23.77 0.69 -23.65
CA LEU A 401 25.13 1.13 -23.95
C LEU A 401 25.79 0.12 -24.91
N ILE A 402 26.28 0.58 -26.06
CA ILE A 402 26.95 -0.25 -27.06
C ILE A 402 28.44 -0.37 -26.74
N GLY A 403 29.05 0.76 -26.38
CA GLY A 403 30.48 0.83 -26.11
C GLY A 403 30.88 2.18 -25.53
N TYR A 404 32.17 2.32 -25.27
CA TYR A 404 32.75 3.56 -24.77
C TYR A 404 34.18 3.75 -25.30
N TYR A 405 34.63 5.01 -25.22
CA TYR A 405 36.02 5.42 -25.42
C TYR A 405 36.51 6.16 -24.18
N PHE A 406 37.74 5.89 -23.75
CA PHE A 406 38.35 6.52 -22.60
C PHE A 406 39.79 6.93 -22.89
N SER A 407 40.07 8.22 -22.76
CA SER A 407 41.41 8.80 -22.70
C SER A 407 41.51 9.81 -21.54
N GLN A 408 42.71 10.35 -21.32
CA GLN A 408 42.91 11.40 -20.31
C GLN A 408 42.03 12.61 -20.61
N ASP A 409 41.95 13.03 -21.87
CA ASP A 409 41.21 14.23 -22.30
C ASP A 409 39.74 13.96 -22.64
N GLU A 410 39.41 12.75 -23.09
CA GLU A 410 38.09 12.45 -23.67
C GLU A 410 37.43 11.20 -23.06
N LYS A 411 36.13 11.30 -22.78
CA LYS A 411 35.29 10.17 -22.40
C LYS A 411 34.03 10.18 -23.27
N LEU A 412 33.87 9.17 -24.11
CA LEU A 412 32.73 9.05 -25.03
C LEU A 412 31.92 7.80 -24.72
N LEU A 413 30.59 7.94 -24.78
CA LEU A 413 29.65 6.82 -24.71
C LEU A 413 28.94 6.66 -26.06
N PHE A 414 28.70 5.42 -26.45
CA PHE A 414 28.05 5.07 -27.72
C PHE A 414 26.73 4.33 -27.45
N SER A 415 25.64 4.81 -28.05
CA SER A 415 24.32 4.17 -28.00
C SER A 415 23.60 4.27 -29.35
N ASN A 416 22.50 3.53 -29.52
CA ASN A 416 21.68 3.63 -30.73
C ASN A 416 20.97 4.97 -30.80
N PHE A 417 20.75 5.48 -32.01
CA PHE A 417 19.93 6.67 -32.24
C PHE A 417 18.44 6.33 -32.16
N ALA A 418 17.70 7.04 -31.30
CA ALA A 418 16.25 6.90 -31.16
C ALA A 418 15.55 7.83 -32.16
N GLN A 419 14.85 7.26 -33.13
CA GLN A 419 14.35 8.00 -34.30
C GLN A 419 13.30 9.06 -33.96
N LEU A 420 12.45 8.82 -32.95
CA LEU A 420 11.37 9.73 -32.57
C LEU A 420 11.79 10.77 -31.52
N GLY A 421 13.08 10.81 -31.16
CA GLY A 421 13.65 11.83 -30.28
C GLY A 421 13.27 11.63 -28.80
N ASN A 422 13.19 12.74 -28.05
CA ASN A 422 12.95 12.73 -26.61
C ASN A 422 11.49 13.07 -26.26
N LEU A 423 11.06 12.64 -25.08
CA LEU A 423 9.69 12.79 -24.60
C LEU A 423 9.32 14.26 -24.33
N PHE A 424 10.26 15.11 -23.92
CA PHE A 424 10.01 16.53 -23.70
C PHE A 424 9.53 17.21 -24.99
N ASP A 425 10.23 17.00 -26.10
CA ASP A 425 9.83 17.55 -27.40
C ASP A 425 8.53 16.92 -27.92
N ARG A 426 8.28 15.63 -27.62
CA ARG A 426 7.01 14.98 -27.96
C ARG A 426 5.82 15.62 -27.25
N ILE A 427 5.96 15.98 -25.97
CA ILE A 427 4.91 16.62 -25.17
C ILE A 427 4.79 18.10 -25.51
N HIS A 428 5.89 18.85 -25.58
CA HIS A 428 5.89 20.33 -25.60
C HIS A 428 6.25 20.96 -26.94
N GLY A 429 7.02 20.26 -27.78
CA GLY A 429 7.52 20.75 -29.06
C GLY A 429 6.44 20.83 -30.13
N GLY A 430 6.53 21.81 -31.04
CA GLY A 430 5.71 21.88 -32.25
C GLY A 430 4.19 21.99 -32.04
N ARG A 431 3.69 22.30 -30.83
CA ARG A 431 2.22 22.32 -30.53
C ARG A 431 1.39 23.24 -31.43
N LYS A 432 2.02 24.23 -32.07
CA LYS A 432 1.36 25.18 -33.00
C LYS A 432 1.48 24.78 -34.47
N GLU A 433 2.18 23.69 -34.77
CA GLU A 433 2.41 23.23 -36.13
C GLU A 433 1.23 22.38 -36.61
N PRO A 434 0.66 22.66 -37.79
CA PRO A 434 -0.57 22.01 -38.25
C PRO A 434 -0.42 20.51 -38.53
N ASN A 435 0.80 20.03 -38.78
CA ASN A 435 1.09 18.62 -39.10
C ASN A 435 1.61 17.81 -37.90
N ARG A 436 1.66 18.39 -36.69
CA ARG A 436 2.11 17.67 -35.50
C ARG A 436 1.05 16.67 -35.05
N ILE A 437 1.47 15.42 -34.88
CA ILE A 437 0.61 14.37 -34.31
C ILE A 437 0.40 14.65 -32.81
N PRO A 438 -0.84 14.83 -32.31
CA PRO A 438 -1.09 15.04 -30.88
C PRO A 438 -0.58 13.87 -30.04
N PHE A 439 -0.14 14.12 -28.81
CA PHE A 439 0.32 13.07 -27.91
C PHE A 439 -0.85 12.59 -27.05
N LYS A 440 -1.64 11.65 -27.60
CA LYS A 440 -2.89 11.18 -26.99
C LYS A 440 -2.66 10.28 -25.77
N TRP A 441 -3.71 10.11 -24.97
CA TRP A 441 -3.70 9.40 -23.68
C TRP A 441 -3.01 8.04 -23.72
N ARG A 442 -3.36 7.18 -24.69
CA ARG A 442 -2.80 5.83 -24.83
C ARG A 442 -1.28 5.84 -24.94
N SER A 443 -0.72 6.75 -25.75
CA SER A 443 0.73 6.90 -25.90
C SER A 443 1.38 7.42 -24.62
N ARG A 444 0.74 8.39 -23.92
CA ARG A 444 1.23 8.89 -22.62
C ARG A 444 1.27 7.79 -21.56
N LEU A 445 0.22 6.96 -21.50
CA LEU A 445 0.11 5.84 -20.58
C LEU A 445 1.13 4.73 -20.91
N SER A 446 1.37 4.45 -22.19
CA SER A 446 2.43 3.52 -22.63
C SER A 446 3.81 3.98 -22.17
N VAL A 447 4.11 5.28 -22.30
CA VAL A 447 5.36 5.87 -21.81
C VAL A 447 5.46 5.77 -20.29
N ALA A 448 4.41 6.15 -19.55
CA ALA A 448 4.37 6.03 -18.09
C ALA A 448 4.70 4.59 -17.65
N HIS A 449 4.09 3.61 -18.29
CA HIS A 449 4.34 2.19 -18.04
C HIS A 449 5.77 1.75 -18.38
N GLY A 450 6.28 2.11 -19.55
CA GLY A 450 7.63 1.77 -19.99
C GLY A 450 8.70 2.33 -19.05
N VAL A 451 8.55 3.59 -18.65
CA VAL A 451 9.45 4.23 -17.68
C VAL A 451 9.35 3.56 -16.31
N ALA A 452 8.14 3.24 -15.83
CA ALA A 452 7.97 2.55 -14.55
C ALA A 452 8.69 1.18 -14.52
N ARG A 453 8.59 0.41 -15.61
CA ARG A 453 9.27 -0.88 -15.76
C ARG A 453 10.79 -0.74 -15.77
N ALA A 454 11.32 0.25 -16.48
CA ALA A 454 12.74 0.56 -16.48
C ALA A 454 13.25 0.91 -15.07
N MET A 455 12.51 1.76 -14.34
CA MET A 455 12.87 2.17 -12.99
C MET A 455 12.79 1.01 -11.98
N LYS A 456 11.75 0.16 -12.06
CA LYS A 456 11.67 -1.09 -11.28
C LYS A 456 12.88 -1.99 -11.54
N TYR A 457 13.28 -2.15 -12.80
CA TYR A 457 14.45 -2.95 -13.16
C TYR A 457 15.72 -2.39 -12.50
N LEU A 458 15.96 -1.09 -12.58
CA LEU A 458 17.12 -0.43 -11.93
C LEU A 458 17.10 -0.56 -10.40
N HIS A 459 15.92 -0.57 -9.78
CA HIS A 459 15.77 -0.68 -8.32
C HIS A 459 15.91 -2.11 -7.78
N VAL A 460 15.67 -3.13 -8.61
CA VAL A 460 15.66 -4.55 -8.22
C VAL A 460 16.94 -5.28 -8.65
N ASN A 461 17.51 -4.95 -9.81
CA ASN A 461 18.42 -5.87 -10.52
C ASN A 461 19.88 -5.40 -10.59
N THR A 462 20.50 -5.15 -9.45
CA THR A 462 21.96 -5.07 -9.33
C THR A 462 22.44 -6.16 -8.39
N LYS A 463 23.09 -7.19 -8.94
CA LYS A 463 23.77 -8.25 -8.18
C LYS A 463 24.94 -7.61 -7.40
N GLY A 464 24.66 -7.15 -6.19
CA GLY A 464 25.60 -6.47 -5.29
C GLY A 464 24.86 -5.54 -4.33
N SER A 465 25.33 -5.42 -3.09
CA SER A 465 24.65 -4.75 -1.97
C SER A 465 24.47 -3.23 -2.06
N THR A 466 24.23 -2.66 -3.24
CA THR A 466 23.77 -1.27 -3.42
C THR A 466 23.01 -1.13 -4.74
N ALA A 467 21.68 -1.01 -4.66
CA ALA A 467 20.88 -0.61 -5.81
C ALA A 467 21.34 0.78 -6.30
N ILE A 468 21.57 0.94 -7.60
CA ILE A 468 22.00 2.21 -8.20
C ILE A 468 20.74 3.00 -8.59
N PRO A 469 20.35 4.05 -7.86
CA PRO A 469 19.27 4.94 -8.31
C PRO A 469 19.67 5.61 -9.62
N HIS A 470 18.70 5.87 -10.50
CA HIS A 470 18.92 6.57 -11.75
C HIS A 470 19.46 7.98 -11.49
N GLY A 471 18.84 8.73 -10.56
CA GLY A 471 19.28 10.04 -10.10
C GLY A 471 19.16 11.18 -11.10
N ASN A 472 18.64 10.96 -12.31
CA ASN A 472 18.48 11.98 -13.35
C ASN A 472 17.28 11.70 -14.27
N LEU A 473 16.21 11.14 -13.73
CA LEU A 473 14.99 10.88 -14.50
C LEU A 473 14.27 12.20 -14.80
N LYS A 474 14.01 12.48 -16.08
CA LYS A 474 13.26 13.63 -16.60
C LYS A 474 12.83 13.38 -18.05
N SER A 475 11.88 14.16 -18.55
CA SER A 475 11.33 14.00 -19.90
C SER A 475 12.38 14.11 -21.03
N THR A 476 13.46 14.88 -20.86
CA THR A 476 14.58 14.93 -21.84
C THR A 476 15.48 13.69 -21.84
N ASN A 477 15.38 12.83 -20.82
CA ASN A 477 16.13 11.57 -20.69
C ASN A 477 15.26 10.32 -20.93
N VAL A 478 14.04 10.51 -21.45
CA VAL A 478 13.19 9.44 -21.95
C VAL A 478 13.11 9.61 -23.46
N LEU A 479 13.64 8.65 -24.20
CA LEU A 479 13.62 8.65 -25.66
C LEU A 479 12.48 7.76 -26.18
N LEU A 480 12.07 7.99 -27.42
CA LEU A 480 11.09 7.17 -28.13
C LEU A 480 11.78 6.52 -29.33
N ASP A 481 11.71 5.18 -29.40
CA ASP A 481 12.19 4.45 -30.56
C ASP A 481 11.19 4.52 -31.72
N GLU A 482 11.50 3.85 -32.83
CA GLU A 482 10.65 3.78 -34.02
C GLU A 482 9.26 3.15 -33.79
N ASN A 483 9.05 2.44 -32.67
CA ASN A 483 7.80 1.80 -32.29
C ASN A 483 7.07 2.56 -31.16
N ASP A 484 7.42 3.83 -30.91
CA ASP A 484 6.89 4.64 -29.80
C ASP A 484 7.17 4.03 -28.41
N VAL A 485 8.16 3.15 -28.29
CA VAL A 485 8.54 2.54 -27.01
C VAL A 485 9.45 3.49 -26.24
N ALA A 486 9.12 3.72 -24.97
CA ALA A 486 9.92 4.54 -24.08
C ALA A 486 11.24 3.84 -23.71
N LEU A 487 12.35 4.52 -23.99
CA LEU A 487 13.72 4.13 -23.65
C LEU A 487 14.32 5.14 -22.67
N VAL A 488 14.52 4.73 -21.42
CA VAL A 488 15.16 5.56 -20.39
C VAL A 488 16.68 5.52 -20.59
N CYS A 489 17.30 6.69 -20.69
CA CYS A 489 18.76 6.86 -20.87
C CYS A 489 19.40 7.57 -19.67
N ASP A 490 20.72 7.75 -19.69
CA ASP A 490 21.48 8.44 -18.62
C ASP A 490 21.40 7.81 -17.23
N TYR A 491 21.01 6.53 -17.14
CA TYR A 491 21.03 5.77 -15.91
C TYR A 491 22.47 5.40 -15.52
N GLY A 492 22.73 5.33 -14.21
CA GLY A 492 24.01 4.90 -13.66
C GLY A 492 25.19 5.88 -13.84
N LEU A 493 24.94 7.09 -14.36
CA LEU A 493 25.96 8.15 -14.43
C LEU A 493 26.25 8.81 -13.08
N ALA A 494 25.41 8.58 -12.06
CA ALA A 494 25.54 9.18 -10.73
C ALA A 494 26.90 8.89 -10.06
N SER A 495 27.46 7.69 -10.24
CA SER A 495 28.74 7.31 -9.65
C SER A 495 29.95 7.91 -10.36
N LEU A 496 29.76 8.48 -11.56
CA LEU A 496 30.85 9.05 -12.37
C LEU A 496 31.06 10.55 -12.14
N VAL A 497 30.17 11.18 -11.38
CA VAL A 497 30.10 12.62 -11.20
C VAL A 497 30.59 12.99 -9.79
N PRO A 498 31.40 14.04 -9.63
CA PRO A 498 31.84 14.49 -8.32
C PRO A 498 30.63 14.83 -7.43
N PRO A 499 30.63 14.51 -6.12
CA PRO A 499 29.51 14.79 -5.23
C PRO A 499 29.04 16.26 -5.26
N SER A 500 29.98 17.21 -5.40
CA SER A 500 29.71 18.65 -5.51
C SER A 500 28.91 19.03 -6.76
N LEU A 501 29.17 18.36 -7.89
CA LEU A 501 28.43 18.55 -9.14
C LEU A 501 27.14 17.74 -9.14
N ALA A 502 27.13 16.56 -8.52
CA ALA A 502 25.94 15.74 -8.36
C ALA A 502 24.83 16.54 -7.66
N VAL A 503 25.15 17.21 -6.54
CA VAL A 503 24.23 18.10 -5.80
C VAL A 503 23.51 19.13 -6.69
N ARG A 504 24.24 19.73 -7.63
CA ARG A 504 23.69 20.77 -8.52
C ARG A 504 22.89 20.19 -9.68
N ARG A 505 23.39 19.12 -10.29
CA ARG A 505 22.89 18.62 -11.59
C ARG A 505 21.98 17.40 -11.52
N MET A 506 21.94 16.68 -10.40
CA MET A 506 21.14 15.47 -10.20
C MET A 506 19.83 15.76 -9.47
N VAL A 507 18.93 14.76 -9.52
CA VAL A 507 17.52 14.82 -9.11
C VAL A 507 16.84 16.02 -9.75
N SER A 508 16.51 15.87 -11.04
CA SER A 508 16.05 16.98 -11.88
C SER A 508 14.80 17.66 -11.33
N TYR A 509 13.93 16.95 -10.63
CA TYR A 509 12.72 17.51 -10.00
C TYR A 509 12.89 17.89 -8.51
N LYS A 510 14.15 17.98 -8.03
CA LYS A 510 14.56 18.52 -6.71
C LYS A 510 13.69 18.09 -5.53
N SER A 511 13.63 16.78 -5.25
CA SER A 511 12.83 16.26 -4.12
C SER A 511 13.22 16.88 -2.77
N PRO A 512 12.28 17.04 -1.81
CA PRO A 512 12.55 17.71 -0.53
C PRO A 512 13.68 17.04 0.26
N ASP A 513 13.67 15.71 0.32
CA ASP A 513 14.70 14.91 0.99
C ASP A 513 16.08 15.08 0.35
N TYR A 514 16.14 15.23 -0.97
CA TYR A 514 17.38 15.54 -1.67
C TYR A 514 17.88 16.96 -1.39
N GLN A 515 16.98 17.95 -1.31
CA GLN A 515 17.35 19.33 -1.00
C GLN A 515 18.00 19.47 0.38
N HIS A 516 17.56 18.65 1.35
CA HIS A 516 18.11 18.62 2.71
C HIS A 516 19.36 17.74 2.83
N GLN A 517 19.30 16.48 2.40
CA GLN A 517 20.33 15.48 2.68
C GLN A 517 21.39 15.35 1.59
N ARG A 518 21.14 15.92 0.40
CA ARG A 518 22.05 15.87 -0.76
C ARG A 518 22.42 14.46 -1.22
N LYS A 519 21.60 13.46 -0.87
CA LYS A 519 21.81 12.03 -1.17
C LYS A 519 20.81 11.54 -2.21
N ILE A 520 21.30 10.86 -3.23
CA ILE A 520 20.48 10.23 -4.27
C ILE A 520 20.04 8.85 -3.76
N SER A 521 18.75 8.54 -3.91
CA SER A 521 18.16 7.28 -3.43
C SER A 521 17.05 6.78 -4.36
N LYS A 522 16.61 5.53 -4.15
CA LYS A 522 15.41 5.00 -4.82
C LYS A 522 14.18 5.90 -4.61
N LYS A 523 14.05 6.52 -3.43
CA LYS A 523 12.94 7.41 -3.12
C LYS A 523 13.02 8.74 -3.87
N THR A 524 14.23 9.24 -4.18
CA THR A 524 14.40 10.44 -5.05
C THR A 524 14.04 10.15 -6.51
N ASP A 525 14.24 8.91 -6.96
CA ASP A 525 13.80 8.44 -8.28
C ASP A 525 12.28 8.35 -8.37
N ILE A 526 11.64 7.80 -7.33
CA ILE A 526 10.17 7.70 -7.24
C ILE A 526 9.53 9.10 -7.30
N TRP A 527 10.10 10.08 -6.59
CA TRP A 527 9.69 11.48 -6.71
C TRP A 527 9.80 12.00 -8.15
N SER A 528 10.93 11.75 -8.80
CA SER A 528 11.17 12.19 -10.18
C SER A 528 10.20 11.53 -11.17
N TYR A 529 9.85 10.27 -10.95
CA TYR A 529 8.82 9.56 -11.70
C TYR A 529 7.42 10.18 -11.47
N GLY A 530 7.08 10.51 -10.22
CA GLY A 530 5.84 11.20 -9.90
C GLY A 530 5.70 12.52 -10.64
N CYS A 531 6.75 13.36 -10.64
CA CYS A 531 6.76 14.61 -11.40
C CYS A 531 6.65 14.39 -12.92
N LEU A 532 7.28 13.35 -13.47
CA LEU A 532 7.15 12.98 -14.88
C LEU A 532 5.70 12.57 -15.22
N LEU A 533 5.01 11.85 -14.34
CA LEU A 533 3.58 11.54 -14.51
C LEU A 533 2.72 12.80 -14.52
N LEU A 534 2.99 13.75 -13.62
CA LEU A 534 2.27 15.02 -13.58
C LEU A 534 2.53 15.84 -14.85
N GLU A 535 3.75 15.86 -15.37
CA GLU A 535 4.10 16.51 -16.65
C GLU A 535 3.36 15.84 -17.83
N LEU A 536 3.31 14.51 -17.87
CA LEU A 536 2.53 13.74 -18.85
C LEU A 536 1.03 14.02 -18.79
N LEU A 537 0.46 14.19 -17.61
CA LEU A 537 -0.98 14.39 -17.43
C LEU A 537 -1.42 15.83 -17.66
N THR A 538 -0.64 16.80 -17.21
CA THR A 538 -1.00 18.23 -17.23
C THR A 538 -0.46 18.97 -18.45
N GLY A 539 0.56 18.42 -19.12
CA GLY A 539 1.28 19.10 -20.20
C GLY A 539 2.03 20.34 -19.72
N LYS A 540 2.24 20.51 -18.41
CA LYS A 540 2.94 21.66 -17.82
C LYS A 540 4.42 21.31 -17.62
N ILE A 541 5.30 22.27 -17.92
CA ILE A 541 6.74 22.14 -17.73
C ILE A 541 7.09 22.48 -16.28
N SER A 542 7.78 21.58 -15.57
CA SER A 542 8.29 21.86 -14.22
C SER A 542 9.49 22.82 -14.27
N VAL A 543 9.51 23.82 -13.38
CA VAL A 543 10.61 24.78 -13.26
C VAL A 543 11.96 24.11 -12.97
N ASP A 544 11.95 22.99 -12.23
CA ASP A 544 13.17 22.29 -11.83
C ASP A 544 13.80 21.49 -12.97
N SER A 545 12.99 21.06 -13.96
CA SER A 545 13.41 20.21 -15.08
C SER A 545 13.43 20.91 -16.44
N ALA A 546 12.98 22.17 -16.49
CA ALA A 546 12.90 22.96 -17.72
C ALA A 546 14.28 23.12 -18.38
N PRO A 547 14.38 22.92 -19.72
CA PRO A 547 15.58 23.27 -20.47
C PRO A 547 15.93 24.76 -20.36
N GLU A 548 17.21 25.11 -20.56
CA GLU A 548 17.68 26.50 -20.51
C GLU A 548 16.87 27.40 -21.46
N GLY A 549 16.42 28.56 -20.96
CA GLY A 549 15.62 29.52 -21.73
C GLY A 549 14.11 29.25 -21.75
N ILE A 550 13.63 28.13 -21.21
CA ILE A 550 12.21 27.80 -21.14
C ILE A 550 11.65 28.09 -19.74
N LYS A 551 10.50 28.77 -19.67
CA LYS A 551 9.81 29.06 -18.40
C LYS A 551 8.98 27.85 -17.96
N GLY A 552 9.19 27.38 -16.73
CA GLY A 552 8.38 26.33 -16.08
C GLY A 552 7.51 26.86 -14.94
N VAL A 553 6.76 25.95 -14.31
CA VAL A 553 5.92 26.19 -13.12
C VAL A 553 6.34 25.30 -11.95
N GLU A 554 5.98 25.69 -10.73
CA GLU A 554 6.08 24.82 -9.54
C GLU A 554 5.03 23.70 -9.61
N LEU A 555 5.30 22.69 -10.44
CA LEU A 555 4.35 21.67 -10.85
C LEU A 555 3.67 20.97 -9.67
N CYS A 556 4.45 20.54 -8.68
CA CYS A 556 3.93 19.82 -7.52
C CYS A 556 2.98 20.70 -6.68
N HIS A 557 3.37 21.95 -6.40
CA HIS A 557 2.55 22.88 -5.63
C HIS A 557 1.27 23.24 -6.38
N TRP A 558 1.38 23.47 -7.69
CA TRP A 558 0.24 23.80 -8.55
C TRP A 558 -0.80 22.68 -8.56
N VAL A 559 -0.37 21.42 -8.75
CA VAL A 559 -1.29 20.27 -8.76
C VAL A 559 -1.95 20.07 -7.39
N HIS A 560 -1.22 20.17 -6.28
CA HIS A 560 -1.81 20.05 -4.94
C HIS A 560 -2.89 21.11 -4.67
N ARG A 561 -2.67 22.34 -5.15
CA ARG A 561 -3.66 23.41 -5.05
C ARG A 561 -4.88 23.14 -5.92
N ALA A 562 -4.67 22.79 -7.19
CA ALA A 562 -5.74 22.50 -8.14
C ALA A 562 -6.64 21.34 -7.68
N VAL A 563 -6.06 20.27 -7.12
CA VAL A 563 -6.78 19.10 -6.60
C VAL A 563 -7.59 19.41 -5.32
N ARG A 564 -7.16 20.39 -4.52
CA ARG A 564 -7.83 20.79 -3.26
C ARG A 564 -8.98 21.77 -3.49
N GLU A 565 -8.88 22.63 -4.49
CA GLU A 565 -9.81 23.75 -4.68
C GLU A 565 -11.07 23.37 -5.49
N GLU A 566 -11.02 22.38 -6.41
CA GLU A 566 -12.16 21.65 -7.01
C GLU A 566 -11.59 20.68 -8.07
N TRP A 567 -11.98 19.39 -8.10
CA TRP A 567 -11.55 18.45 -9.14
C TRP A 567 -12.17 18.81 -10.50
N THR A 568 -11.63 19.80 -11.19
CA THR A 568 -12.11 20.22 -12.51
C THR A 568 -11.40 19.46 -13.62
N ALA A 569 -12.08 19.25 -14.75
CA ALA A 569 -11.50 18.65 -15.95
C ALA A 569 -10.36 19.47 -16.58
N GLU A 570 -10.12 20.68 -16.06
CA GLU A 570 -9.14 21.65 -16.53
C GLU A 570 -7.70 21.36 -16.07
N VAL A 571 -7.51 20.37 -15.19
CA VAL A 571 -6.17 19.98 -14.70
C VAL A 571 -5.39 19.18 -15.76
N PHE A 572 -6.08 18.43 -16.62
CA PHE A 572 -5.43 17.61 -17.64
C PHE A 572 -5.10 18.41 -18.90
N ASP A 573 -4.04 18.00 -19.60
CA ASP A 573 -3.64 18.56 -20.89
C ASP A 573 -4.82 18.47 -21.88
N ALA A 574 -5.08 19.57 -22.60
CA ALA A 574 -6.16 19.64 -23.58
C ALA A 574 -6.11 18.50 -24.61
N GLU A 575 -4.91 18.03 -24.99
CA GLU A 575 -4.76 16.93 -25.96
C GLU A 575 -5.31 15.58 -25.47
N ILE A 576 -5.40 15.38 -24.14
CA ILE A 576 -5.89 14.16 -23.52
C ILE A 576 -7.26 14.36 -22.84
N ALA A 577 -7.59 15.57 -22.41
CA ALA A 577 -8.85 15.90 -21.74
C ALA A 577 -10.10 15.69 -22.63
N GLU A 578 -9.93 15.67 -23.95
CA GLU A 578 -11.00 15.35 -24.90
C GLU A 578 -11.50 13.90 -24.78
N ASP A 579 -10.64 12.96 -24.35
CA ASP A 579 -10.97 11.55 -24.22
C ASP A 579 -11.66 11.26 -22.88
N ARG A 580 -12.98 11.47 -22.86
CA ARG A 580 -13.81 11.23 -21.67
C ARG A 580 -13.79 9.77 -21.21
N SER A 581 -13.54 8.81 -22.11
CA SER A 581 -13.51 7.38 -21.77
C SER A 581 -12.29 7.05 -20.90
N ALA A 582 -11.19 7.75 -21.12
CA ALA A 582 -9.94 7.59 -20.41
C ALA A 582 -9.86 8.36 -19.08
N TRP A 583 -10.85 9.20 -18.75
CA TRP A 583 -10.87 10.04 -17.55
C TRP A 583 -10.54 9.27 -16.26
N LYS A 584 -11.16 8.09 -16.07
CA LYS A 584 -10.91 7.24 -14.88
C LYS A 584 -9.45 6.79 -14.81
N GLY A 585 -8.85 6.45 -15.95
CA GLY A 585 -7.44 6.09 -16.04
C GLY A 585 -6.52 7.28 -15.77
N MET A 586 -6.85 8.46 -16.29
CA MET A 586 -6.09 9.71 -16.06
C MET A 586 -6.09 10.10 -14.58
N VAL A 587 -7.25 10.03 -13.94
CA VAL A 587 -7.42 10.24 -12.50
C VAL A 587 -6.57 9.25 -11.71
N ARG A 588 -6.62 7.96 -12.04
CA ARG A 588 -5.86 6.94 -11.33
C ARG A 588 -4.35 7.13 -11.48
N LEU A 589 -3.90 7.52 -12.68
CA LEU A 589 -2.49 7.83 -12.92
C LEU A 589 -2.05 9.11 -12.17
N MET A 590 -2.94 10.09 -12.03
CA MET A 590 -2.74 11.29 -11.20
C MET A 590 -2.57 10.92 -9.73
N GLU A 591 -3.41 10.04 -9.18
CA GLU A 591 -3.30 9.55 -7.79
C GLU A 591 -1.97 8.83 -7.53
N ILE A 592 -1.50 8.04 -8.50
CA ILE A 592 -0.17 7.41 -8.45
C ILE A 592 0.92 8.51 -8.42
N GLY A 593 0.83 9.50 -9.31
CA GLY A 593 1.75 10.64 -9.35
C GLY A 593 1.82 11.38 -8.02
N LEU A 594 0.66 11.68 -7.41
CA LEU A 594 0.56 12.36 -6.11
C LEU A 594 1.19 11.57 -4.96
N ARG A 595 0.99 10.25 -4.89
CA ARG A 595 1.67 9.42 -3.89
C ARG A 595 3.18 9.33 -4.11
N CYS A 596 3.63 9.35 -5.37
CA CYS A 596 5.06 9.34 -5.69
C CYS A 596 5.76 10.65 -5.26
N ILE A 597 5.03 11.78 -5.26
CA ILE A 597 5.55 13.09 -4.82
C ILE A 597 5.23 13.41 -3.34
N GLU A 598 4.99 12.40 -2.51
CA GLU A 598 4.77 12.65 -1.09
C GLU A 598 6.05 13.20 -0.41
N ILE A 599 5.88 14.19 0.48
CA ILE A 599 7.01 14.92 1.09
C ILE A 599 7.88 13.94 1.88
N SER A 600 7.26 13.07 2.69
CA SER A 600 7.95 12.02 3.44
C SER A 600 8.39 10.88 2.50
N PRO A 601 9.70 10.60 2.36
CA PRO A 601 10.20 9.54 1.48
C PRO A 601 9.64 8.15 1.79
N ASP A 602 9.40 7.85 3.07
CA ASP A 602 8.93 6.54 3.54
C ASP A 602 7.47 6.26 3.14
N LYS A 603 6.68 7.31 2.88
CA LYS A 603 5.30 7.19 2.42
C LYS A 603 5.19 6.99 0.91
N ARG A 604 6.27 7.22 0.16
CA ARG A 604 6.27 7.02 -1.30
C ARG A 604 6.24 5.52 -1.61
N PRO A 605 5.44 5.06 -2.58
CA PRO A 605 5.37 3.64 -2.95
C PRO A 605 6.71 3.15 -3.51
N GLU A 606 6.92 1.84 -3.51
CA GLU A 606 8.02 1.22 -4.25
C GLU A 606 7.71 1.12 -5.74
N MET A 607 8.74 1.16 -6.61
CA MET A 607 8.51 1.11 -8.07
C MET A 607 7.80 -0.17 -8.54
N TRP A 608 7.88 -1.27 -7.80
CA TRP A 608 7.12 -2.49 -8.14
C TRP A 608 5.62 -2.32 -7.88
N GLU A 609 5.21 -1.54 -6.87
CA GLU A 609 3.81 -1.20 -6.61
C GLU A 609 3.29 -0.28 -7.71
N VAL A 610 4.07 0.74 -8.05
CA VAL A 610 3.77 1.69 -9.12
C VAL A 610 3.56 0.97 -10.46
N VAL A 611 4.45 0.05 -10.85
CA VAL A 611 4.31 -0.73 -12.10
C VAL A 611 2.98 -1.50 -12.11
N ARG A 612 2.67 -2.22 -11.02
CA ARG A 612 1.43 -3.00 -10.90
C ARG A 612 0.20 -2.10 -11.07
N GLU A 613 0.20 -0.94 -10.46
CA GLU A 613 -0.92 -0.02 -10.53
C GLU A 613 -1.09 0.63 -11.91
N VAL A 614 0.01 0.95 -12.59
CA VAL A 614 -0.03 1.46 -13.98
C VAL A 614 -0.49 0.36 -14.96
N GLU A 615 -0.09 -0.90 -14.75
CA GLU A 615 -0.56 -2.07 -15.53
C GLU A 615 -2.08 -2.25 -15.41
N VAL A 616 -2.66 -1.99 -14.23
CA VAL A 616 -4.12 -2.02 -14.03
C VAL A 616 -4.82 -0.96 -14.88
N ILE A 617 -4.25 0.25 -14.98
CA ILE A 617 -4.79 1.35 -15.81
C ILE A 617 -4.69 1.01 -17.30
N LEU A 618 -3.60 0.34 -17.71
CA LEU A 618 -3.46 -0.16 -19.07
C LEU A 618 -4.54 -1.19 -19.39
N ALA A 619 -4.69 -2.21 -18.55
CA ALA A 619 -5.66 -3.29 -18.76
C ALA A 619 -7.11 -2.78 -18.86
N SER A 620 -7.45 -1.71 -18.14
CA SER A 620 -8.78 -1.10 -18.16
C SER A 620 -9.04 -0.16 -19.34
N ASN A 621 -8.01 0.35 -20.04
CA ASN A 621 -8.15 1.15 -21.27
C ASN A 621 -8.22 0.30 -22.55
N PHE A 622 -7.89 -1.00 -22.48
CA PHE A 622 -8.04 -1.91 -23.63
C PHE A 622 -9.50 -2.32 -23.89
N ASP A 623 -10.42 -2.06 -22.95
CA ASP A 623 -11.86 -2.36 -23.09
C ASP A 623 -12.69 -1.17 -23.64
N SER A 624 -12.10 0.02 -23.89
CA SER A 624 -12.88 1.24 -24.21
C SER A 624 -12.53 2.02 -25.49
N GLY A 625 -11.63 1.55 -26.36
CA GLY A 625 -11.28 2.31 -27.57
C GLY A 625 -10.70 1.50 -28.72
N GLU A 626 -11.60 1.12 -29.64
CA GLU A 626 -11.44 0.80 -31.09
C GLU A 626 -12.17 -0.50 -31.47
N TYR A 627 -13.50 -0.39 -31.63
CA TYR A 627 -14.20 -1.10 -32.69
C TYR A 627 -13.83 -0.41 -34.01
N SER A 628 -12.67 -0.76 -34.58
CA SER A 628 -12.49 -0.72 -36.02
C SER A 628 -12.59 -2.15 -36.51
N THR A 629 -13.53 -2.34 -37.42
CA THR A 629 -13.81 -3.56 -38.16
C THR A 629 -12.53 -4.17 -38.74
N ASP A 630 -12.00 -5.22 -38.11
CA ASP A 630 -11.41 -6.29 -38.89
C ASP A 630 -12.01 -7.64 -38.49
N ARG A 631 -12.73 -8.19 -39.45
CA ARG A 631 -13.44 -9.46 -39.39
C ARG A 631 -12.40 -10.56 -39.58
N SER A 632 -11.94 -11.15 -38.49
CA SER A 632 -11.37 -12.51 -38.53
C SER A 632 -11.54 -13.26 -37.20
N PHE A 633 -12.76 -13.30 -36.69
CA PHE A 633 -13.18 -14.49 -35.95
C PHE A 633 -13.24 -15.64 -36.97
N VAL A 634 -12.17 -16.45 -37.02
CA VAL A 634 -12.14 -17.92 -37.30
C VAL A 634 -10.68 -18.37 -37.49
N LYS A 635 -10.30 -19.36 -36.67
CA LYS A 635 -9.15 -20.29 -36.77
C LYS A 635 -7.74 -19.78 -36.42
N GLY A 636 -7.34 -20.09 -35.18
CA GLY A 636 -5.97 -20.37 -34.76
C GLY A 636 -5.99 -21.15 -33.43
N ASN A 637 -5.59 -22.43 -33.46
CA ASN A 637 -5.80 -23.41 -32.40
C ASN A 637 -5.03 -23.16 -31.09
N GLY A 638 -5.72 -23.27 -29.94
CA GLY A 638 -5.09 -23.41 -28.63
C GLY A 638 -6.00 -23.07 -27.42
N ALA A 639 -7.00 -23.91 -27.14
CA ALA A 639 -7.81 -23.97 -25.90
C ALA A 639 -8.67 -22.74 -25.51
N SER A 640 -9.82 -22.57 -26.17
CA SER A 640 -10.96 -21.74 -25.72
C SER A 640 -11.17 -21.72 -24.20
N SER A 641 -11.26 -20.52 -23.62
CA SER A 641 -11.75 -20.29 -22.26
C SER A 641 -13.26 -20.17 -22.23
N ASP A 642 -13.93 -21.19 -21.71
CA ASP A 642 -15.39 -21.23 -21.59
C ASP A 642 -15.80 -20.79 -20.16
N PRO A 643 -16.41 -19.60 -19.98
CA PRO A 643 -16.94 -19.14 -18.69
C PRO A 643 -17.90 -20.13 -18.03
N ARG A 644 -18.57 -20.97 -18.82
CA ARG A 644 -19.47 -22.01 -18.30
C ARG A 644 -18.72 -23.06 -17.49
N LYS A 645 -17.47 -23.36 -17.81
CA LYS A 645 -16.67 -24.31 -17.02
C LYS A 645 -16.17 -23.71 -15.72
N VAL A 646 -15.91 -22.40 -15.67
CA VAL A 646 -15.61 -21.70 -14.41
C VAL A 646 -16.85 -21.73 -13.51
N LEU A 647 -18.03 -21.45 -14.07
CA LEU A 647 -19.31 -21.59 -13.39
C LEU A 647 -19.50 -23.01 -12.85
N GLU A 648 -19.37 -24.04 -13.68
CA GLU A 648 -19.52 -25.45 -13.27
C GLU A 648 -18.58 -25.82 -12.11
N ILE A 649 -17.33 -25.37 -12.15
CA ILE A 649 -16.36 -25.66 -11.09
C ILE A 649 -16.72 -24.93 -9.80
N LEU A 650 -17.03 -23.63 -9.87
CA LEU A 650 -17.24 -22.82 -8.66
C LEU A 650 -18.58 -23.14 -7.97
N THR A 651 -19.63 -23.41 -8.74
CA THR A 651 -20.98 -23.69 -8.21
C THR A 651 -21.11 -25.04 -7.52
N GLN A 652 -20.22 -25.99 -7.84
CA GLN A 652 -20.21 -27.33 -7.26
C GLN A 652 -19.27 -27.49 -6.06
N ARG A 653 -18.75 -26.38 -5.51
CA ARG A 653 -17.74 -26.42 -4.43
C ARG A 653 -18.20 -25.60 -3.24
N LYS A 654 -17.96 -26.16 -2.05
CA LYS A 654 -18.22 -25.48 -0.78
C LYS A 654 -17.13 -24.48 -0.45
N THR A 655 -17.41 -23.58 0.48
CA THR A 655 -16.46 -22.56 0.97
C THR A 655 -15.06 -23.10 1.28
N ASP A 656 -14.93 -24.24 1.99
CA ASP A 656 -13.61 -24.83 2.32
C ASP A 656 -12.84 -25.35 1.11
N GLU A 657 -13.55 -25.93 0.14
CA GLU A 657 -12.95 -26.42 -1.10
C GLU A 657 -12.49 -25.25 -1.99
N LEU A 658 -13.27 -24.16 -2.02
CA LEU A 658 -12.91 -22.93 -2.72
C LEU A 658 -11.68 -22.27 -2.08
N LYS A 659 -11.57 -22.27 -0.75
CA LYS A 659 -10.37 -21.83 -0.03
C LYS A 659 -9.14 -22.64 -0.45
N LEU A 660 -9.26 -23.96 -0.50
CA LEU A 660 -8.16 -24.82 -0.94
C LEU A 660 -7.80 -24.59 -2.41
N ILE A 661 -8.79 -24.38 -3.28
CA ILE A 661 -8.57 -24.01 -4.69
C ILE A 661 -7.80 -22.69 -4.79
N ARG A 662 -8.18 -21.66 -4.02
CA ARG A 662 -7.48 -20.36 -3.98
C ARG A 662 -6.04 -20.49 -3.51
N GLN A 663 -5.81 -21.21 -2.41
CA GLN A 663 -4.46 -21.45 -1.89
C GLN A 663 -3.59 -22.21 -2.90
N THR A 664 -4.16 -23.23 -3.53
CA THR A 664 -3.49 -24.01 -4.57
C THR A 664 -3.19 -23.14 -5.79
N TYR A 665 -4.13 -22.30 -6.22
CA TYR A 665 -3.94 -21.36 -7.32
C TYR A 665 -2.83 -20.36 -7.01
N ARG A 666 -2.81 -19.80 -5.80
CA ARG A 666 -1.74 -18.90 -5.34
C ARG A 666 -0.37 -19.57 -5.30
N ALA A 667 -0.30 -20.82 -4.82
CA ALA A 667 0.94 -21.58 -4.78
C ALA A 667 1.47 -21.93 -6.19
N LEU A 668 0.58 -22.23 -7.14
CA LEU A 668 0.95 -22.60 -8.50
C LEU A 668 1.31 -21.40 -9.38
N TYR A 669 0.65 -20.26 -9.19
CA TYR A 669 0.71 -19.13 -10.12
C TYR A 669 1.21 -17.82 -9.50
N ASN A 670 1.49 -17.79 -8.19
CA ASN A 670 1.89 -16.58 -7.46
C ASN A 670 0.92 -15.39 -7.62
N HIS A 671 -0.36 -15.69 -7.87
CA HIS A 671 -1.45 -14.73 -8.01
C HIS A 671 -2.66 -15.18 -7.19
N ASP A 672 -3.42 -14.24 -6.62
CA ASP A 672 -4.69 -14.56 -5.96
C ASP A 672 -5.79 -14.73 -7.01
N LEU A 673 -6.55 -15.81 -6.94
CA LEU A 673 -7.71 -16.06 -7.79
C LEU A 673 -8.78 -14.97 -7.63
N LEU A 674 -8.94 -14.40 -6.44
CA LEU A 674 -9.85 -13.26 -6.24
C LEU A 674 -9.41 -12.03 -7.02
N HIS A 675 -8.10 -11.81 -7.15
CA HIS A 675 -7.59 -10.71 -7.96
C HIS A 675 -8.02 -10.90 -9.42
N VAL A 676 -7.98 -12.12 -9.95
CA VAL A 676 -8.43 -12.42 -11.33
C VAL A 676 -9.89 -12.04 -11.53
N PHE A 677 -10.79 -12.40 -10.61
CA PHE A 677 -12.20 -12.01 -10.72
C PHE A 677 -12.41 -10.50 -10.57
N SER A 678 -11.56 -9.81 -9.79
CA SER A 678 -11.64 -8.35 -9.60
C SER A 678 -11.21 -7.53 -10.83
N LEU A 679 -10.54 -8.13 -11.82
CA LEU A 679 -10.03 -7.41 -13.01
C LEU A 679 -11.14 -6.96 -13.97
N ARG A 680 -12.32 -7.61 -13.92
CA ARG A 680 -13.44 -7.27 -14.81
C ARG A 680 -14.66 -6.82 -13.99
N ASP A 681 -15.16 -5.64 -14.30
CA ASP A 681 -16.36 -5.06 -13.67
C ASP A 681 -17.62 -5.51 -14.42
N ASN A 682 -18.05 -6.75 -14.16
CA ASN A 682 -19.23 -7.34 -14.77
C ASN A 682 -19.95 -8.29 -13.78
N PRO A 683 -21.24 -8.60 -13.98
CA PRO A 683 -22.03 -9.35 -13.01
C PRO A 683 -21.53 -10.79 -12.79
N PHE A 684 -20.99 -11.45 -13.82
CA PHE A 684 -20.44 -12.81 -13.68
C PHE A 684 -19.20 -12.81 -12.77
N SER A 685 -18.26 -11.90 -13.06
CA SER A 685 -17.06 -11.69 -12.25
C SER A 685 -17.41 -11.30 -10.83
N ARG A 686 -18.45 -10.48 -10.62
CA ARG A 686 -18.95 -10.11 -9.29
C ARG A 686 -19.46 -11.32 -8.51
N VAL A 687 -20.29 -12.18 -9.11
CA VAL A 687 -20.78 -13.41 -8.49
C VAL A 687 -19.62 -14.35 -8.16
N ALA A 688 -18.70 -14.58 -9.11
CA ALA A 688 -17.54 -15.44 -8.93
C ALA A 688 -16.60 -14.93 -7.82
N TYR A 689 -16.35 -13.62 -7.79
CA TYR A 689 -15.54 -12.96 -6.78
C TYR A 689 -16.14 -13.16 -5.38
N LEU A 690 -17.43 -12.87 -5.21
CA LEU A 690 -18.08 -12.97 -3.90
C LEU A 690 -18.18 -14.43 -3.45
N HIS A 691 -18.53 -15.35 -4.34
CA HIS A 691 -18.65 -16.78 -4.02
C HIS A 691 -17.30 -17.40 -3.63
N ALA A 692 -16.22 -17.04 -4.33
CA ALA A 692 -14.87 -17.53 -4.01
C ALA A 692 -14.22 -16.85 -2.80
N SER A 693 -14.74 -15.70 -2.34
CA SER A 693 -14.24 -15.02 -1.15
C SER A 693 -14.59 -15.80 0.12
N GLU A 694 -13.68 -15.85 1.09
CA GLU A 694 -14.01 -16.43 2.41
C GLU A 694 -15.09 -15.56 3.10
N PRO A 695 -15.97 -16.12 3.95
CA PRO A 695 -17.09 -15.37 4.51
C PRO A 695 -16.69 -14.05 5.19
N PRO A 696 -15.61 -13.98 5.99
CA PRO A 696 -15.16 -12.70 6.58
C PRO A 696 -14.67 -11.68 5.54
N GLU A 697 -13.94 -12.12 4.50
CA GLU A 697 -13.47 -11.25 3.41
C GLU A 697 -14.64 -10.73 2.57
N ARG A 698 -15.65 -11.60 2.37
CA ARG A 698 -16.88 -11.31 1.62
C ARG A 698 -17.71 -10.26 2.34
N ASP A 699 -17.94 -10.44 3.64
CA ASP A 699 -18.68 -9.48 4.47
C ASP A 699 -17.94 -8.13 4.52
N ALA A 700 -16.62 -8.14 4.66
CA ALA A 700 -15.81 -6.92 4.62
C ALA A 700 -15.96 -6.17 3.29
N GLU A 701 -15.94 -6.87 2.15
CA GLU A 701 -16.12 -6.29 0.82
C GLU A 701 -17.53 -5.70 0.62
N ILE A 702 -18.58 -6.40 1.05
CA ILE A 702 -19.96 -5.94 0.95
C ILE A 702 -20.16 -4.69 1.82
N VAL A 703 -19.69 -4.72 3.07
CA VAL A 703 -19.82 -3.60 4.01
C VAL A 703 -19.04 -2.38 3.53
N ARG A 704 -17.84 -2.57 2.97
CA ARG A 704 -17.07 -1.49 2.35
C ARG A 704 -17.82 -0.87 1.19
N GLY A 705 -18.38 -1.69 0.30
CA GLY A 705 -19.21 -1.23 -0.82
C GLY A 705 -20.39 -0.38 -0.34
N ALA A 706 -21.09 -0.83 0.70
CA ALA A 706 -22.26 -0.13 1.25
C ALA A 706 -21.92 1.19 1.96
N LEU A 707 -20.78 1.27 2.66
CA LEU A 707 -20.29 2.48 3.35
C LEU A 707 -19.82 3.57 2.37
N PHE A 708 -19.25 3.17 1.23
CA PHE A 708 -18.62 4.07 0.26
C PHE A 708 -19.36 4.15 -1.08
N ALA A 709 -20.57 3.60 -1.16
CA ALA A 709 -21.47 3.82 -2.28
C ALA A 709 -21.80 5.32 -2.45
N ARG A 710 -22.21 5.71 -3.66
CA ARG A 710 -22.62 7.09 -3.99
C ARG A 710 -23.67 7.64 -3.02
N SER A 711 -24.54 6.76 -2.52
CA SER A 711 -25.42 6.99 -1.39
C SER A 711 -25.23 5.87 -0.38
N LEU A 712 -25.11 6.20 0.91
CA LEU A 712 -24.97 5.22 2.00
C LEU A 712 -26.07 4.16 1.91
N ASP A 713 -25.67 2.90 1.69
CA ASP A 713 -26.60 1.77 1.62
C ASP A 713 -26.86 1.21 3.02
N THR A 714 -27.79 1.86 3.72
CA THR A 714 -28.15 1.50 5.10
C THR A 714 -28.85 0.14 5.20
N ASP A 715 -29.51 -0.33 4.14
CA ASP A 715 -30.19 -1.63 4.13
C ASP A 715 -29.14 -2.75 4.16
N THR A 716 -28.15 -2.69 3.26
CA THR A 716 -27.04 -3.66 3.20
C THR A 716 -26.18 -3.66 4.46
N LEU A 717 -25.90 -2.47 5.03
CA LEU A 717 -25.15 -2.38 6.30
C LEU A 717 -25.90 -3.03 7.46
N THR A 718 -27.21 -2.77 7.57
CA THR A 718 -28.05 -3.35 8.62
C THR A 718 -28.19 -4.85 8.45
N GLU A 719 -28.26 -5.32 7.20
CA GLU A 719 -28.32 -6.74 6.88
C GLU A 719 -27.07 -7.48 7.39
N ILE A 720 -25.87 -7.07 6.97
CA ILE A 720 -24.64 -7.77 7.37
C ILE A 720 -24.42 -7.64 8.88
N ILE A 721 -24.47 -6.43 9.44
CA ILE A 721 -24.14 -6.21 10.86
C ILE A 721 -25.15 -6.90 11.80
N CYS A 722 -26.44 -6.91 11.46
CA CYS A 722 -27.47 -7.45 12.38
C CYS A 722 -27.83 -8.92 12.15
N THR A 723 -27.28 -9.59 11.13
CA THR A 723 -27.53 -11.03 10.88
C THR A 723 -26.34 -11.93 11.19
N ARG A 724 -25.17 -11.35 11.52
CA ARG A 724 -23.96 -12.08 11.89
C ARG A 724 -23.86 -12.26 13.40
N SER A 725 -23.33 -13.41 13.80
CA SER A 725 -22.93 -13.66 15.19
C SER A 725 -21.75 -12.77 15.58
N SER A 726 -21.49 -12.65 16.89
CA SER A 726 -20.34 -11.88 17.40
C SER A 726 -19.00 -12.40 16.87
N LEU A 727 -18.85 -13.72 16.73
CA LEU A 727 -17.64 -14.34 16.17
C LEU A 727 -17.45 -14.03 14.68
N GLU A 728 -18.53 -14.09 13.90
CA GLU A 728 -18.51 -13.70 12.49
C GLU A 728 -18.19 -12.22 12.31
N LEU A 729 -18.77 -11.34 13.15
CA LEU A 729 -18.47 -9.90 13.14
C LEU A 729 -17.00 -9.63 13.53
N SER A 730 -16.46 -10.33 14.53
CA SER A 730 -15.05 -10.22 14.90
C SER A 730 -14.13 -10.60 13.73
N SER A 731 -14.42 -11.73 13.07
CA SER A 731 -13.69 -12.19 11.89
C SER A 731 -13.79 -11.19 10.73
N ALA A 732 -15.00 -10.66 10.48
CA ALA A 732 -15.24 -9.67 9.43
C ALA A 732 -14.50 -8.35 9.69
N LYS A 733 -14.40 -7.89 10.95
CA LYS A 733 -13.59 -6.72 11.32
C LYS A 733 -12.11 -6.94 11.04
N GLN A 734 -11.58 -8.11 11.40
CA GLN A 734 -10.18 -8.45 11.12
C GLN A 734 -9.92 -8.47 9.61
N ALA A 735 -10.80 -9.11 8.82
CA ALA A 735 -10.70 -9.13 7.38
C ALA A 735 -10.81 -7.71 6.77
N TYR A 736 -11.71 -6.88 7.29
CA TYR A 736 -11.87 -5.48 6.85
C TYR A 736 -10.60 -4.66 7.13
N GLN A 737 -10.01 -4.80 8.32
CA GLN A 737 -8.75 -4.14 8.68
C GLN A 737 -7.58 -4.62 7.81
N ALA A 738 -7.44 -5.94 7.62
CA ALA A 738 -6.36 -6.50 6.80
C ALA A 738 -6.46 -6.06 5.33
N ARG A 739 -7.68 -5.91 4.81
CA ARG A 739 -7.94 -5.59 3.40
C ARG A 739 -7.86 -4.11 3.09
N TYR A 740 -8.38 -3.25 3.96
CA TYR A 740 -8.52 -1.81 3.70
C TYR A 740 -7.61 -0.93 4.55
N ASN A 741 -6.83 -1.53 5.47
CA ASN A 741 -6.05 -0.83 6.47
C ASN A 741 -6.89 0.21 7.24
N SER A 742 -8.16 -0.13 7.50
CA SER A 742 -9.14 0.74 8.15
C SER A 742 -9.98 -0.07 9.13
N ASN A 743 -10.38 0.57 10.22
CA ASN A 743 -11.21 -0.06 11.24
C ASN A 743 -12.69 0.07 10.86
N LEU A 744 -13.42 -1.05 10.87
CA LEU A 744 -14.82 -1.09 10.44
C LEU A 744 -15.71 -0.19 11.31
N GLU A 745 -15.51 -0.20 12.62
CA GLU A 745 -16.27 0.59 13.57
C GLU A 745 -16.04 2.09 13.36
N ARG A 746 -14.80 2.49 13.05
CA ARG A 746 -14.46 3.86 12.69
C ARG A 746 -15.15 4.28 11.40
N ASP A 747 -15.12 3.45 10.37
CA ASP A 747 -15.75 3.76 9.10
C ASP A 747 -17.28 3.85 9.24
N VAL A 748 -17.92 2.91 9.95
CA VAL A 748 -19.35 2.97 10.29
C VAL A 748 -19.65 4.24 11.09
N SER A 749 -18.84 4.57 12.09
CA SER A 749 -19.00 5.78 12.91
C SER A 749 -18.89 7.06 12.08
N SER A 750 -18.00 7.09 11.08
CA SER A 750 -17.77 8.28 10.24
C SER A 750 -18.82 8.44 9.12
N LYS A 751 -19.37 7.33 8.61
CA LYS A 751 -20.28 7.33 7.45
C LYS A 751 -21.76 7.28 7.82
N THR A 752 -22.11 6.76 9.00
CA THR A 752 -23.50 6.68 9.46
C THR A 752 -23.83 7.82 10.42
N ILE A 753 -25.12 8.20 10.51
CA ILE A 753 -25.60 9.27 11.39
C ILE A 753 -26.80 8.82 12.23
N GLY A 754 -27.05 9.55 13.32
CA GLY A 754 -28.24 9.40 14.15
C GLY A 754 -28.35 8.05 14.87
N ASN A 755 -29.59 7.57 15.02
CA ASN A 755 -29.91 6.38 15.82
C ASN A 755 -29.37 5.09 15.22
N LEU A 756 -29.31 4.99 13.89
CA LEU A 756 -28.79 3.81 13.21
C LEU A 756 -27.30 3.62 13.53
N LYS A 757 -26.51 4.70 13.55
CA LYS A 757 -25.10 4.68 13.99
C LYS A 757 -24.96 4.04 15.37
N GLN A 758 -25.78 4.48 16.34
CA GLN A 758 -25.69 4.00 17.71
C GLN A 758 -26.02 2.50 17.81
N ILE A 759 -27.05 2.04 17.11
CA ILE A 759 -27.44 0.61 17.11
C ILE A 759 -26.35 -0.25 16.46
N LEU A 760 -25.86 0.16 15.28
CA LEU A 760 -24.84 -0.61 14.55
C LEU A 760 -23.52 -0.69 15.31
N LEU A 761 -23.06 0.42 15.91
CA LEU A 761 -21.85 0.42 16.72
C LEU A 761 -22.00 -0.41 18.00
N ALA A 762 -23.18 -0.39 18.63
CA ALA A 762 -23.43 -1.22 19.81
C ALA A 762 -23.37 -2.72 19.48
N ILE A 763 -23.93 -3.13 18.33
CA ILE A 763 -23.85 -4.52 17.85
C ILE A 763 -22.41 -4.87 17.47
N LEU A 764 -21.71 -4.01 16.71
CA LEU A 764 -20.32 -4.24 16.34
C LEU A 764 -19.43 -4.40 17.58
N ASN A 765 -19.60 -3.58 18.61
CA ASN A 765 -18.78 -3.63 19.83
C ASN A 765 -19.19 -4.72 20.83
N SER A 766 -20.16 -5.57 20.48
CA SER A 766 -20.65 -6.60 21.38
C SER A 766 -19.76 -7.86 21.33
N ASN A 767 -19.32 -8.34 22.50
CA ASN A 767 -18.46 -9.53 22.65
C ASN A 767 -19.22 -10.69 23.33
N PHE A 768 -20.51 -10.86 23.05
CA PHE A 768 -21.31 -11.90 23.72
C PHE A 768 -21.24 -13.24 22.98
N TYR A 769 -21.14 -14.34 23.74
CA TYR A 769 -21.10 -15.70 23.22
C TYR A 769 -22.46 -16.16 22.67
N ASP A 770 -22.50 -16.70 21.45
CA ASP A 770 -23.76 -17.12 20.77
C ASP A 770 -24.23 -18.54 21.17
N GLY A 771 -23.40 -19.30 21.90
CA GLY A 771 -23.71 -20.64 22.38
C GLY A 771 -24.33 -20.64 23.78
N GLY A 772 -25.65 -20.66 23.91
CA GLY A 772 -26.26 -20.67 25.24
C GLY A 772 -27.66 -21.24 25.27
N ARG A 773 -27.93 -22.03 26.32
CA ARG A 773 -29.29 -22.39 26.73
C ARG A 773 -30.03 -21.08 27.05
N VAL A 774 -31.21 -20.88 26.45
CA VAL A 774 -32.02 -19.68 26.67
C VAL A 774 -32.38 -19.57 28.16
N ASP A 775 -32.05 -18.43 28.78
CA ASP A 775 -32.47 -18.13 30.15
C ASP A 775 -33.86 -17.48 30.09
N THR A 776 -34.89 -18.27 30.40
CA THR A 776 -36.28 -17.83 30.39
C THR A 776 -36.56 -16.77 31.45
N SER A 777 -35.88 -16.82 32.59
CA SER A 777 -36.05 -15.87 33.69
C SER A 777 -35.49 -14.51 33.29
N MET A 778 -34.26 -14.49 32.76
CA MET A 778 -33.66 -13.28 32.19
C MET A 778 -34.51 -12.73 31.03
N ALA A 779 -35.05 -13.61 30.18
CA ALA A 779 -35.91 -13.18 29.07
C ALA A 779 -37.17 -12.45 29.56
N MET A 780 -37.78 -12.89 30.67
CA MET A 780 -38.92 -12.21 31.29
C MET A 780 -38.51 -10.88 31.94
N CYS A 781 -37.36 -10.82 32.61
CA CYS A 781 -36.82 -9.58 33.18
C CYS A 781 -36.54 -8.54 32.10
N ASP A 782 -35.78 -8.89 31.05
CA ASP A 782 -35.47 -8.00 29.94
C ASP A 782 -36.75 -7.57 29.19
N ALA A 783 -37.75 -8.45 29.06
CA ALA A 783 -39.05 -8.10 28.47
C ALA A 783 -39.79 -7.02 29.30
N LYS A 784 -39.72 -7.11 30.63
CA LYS A 784 -40.26 -6.09 31.52
C LYS A 784 -39.50 -4.77 31.40
N THR A 785 -38.17 -4.83 31.35
CA THR A 785 -37.32 -3.66 31.12
C THR A 785 -37.62 -2.99 29.78
N LEU A 786 -37.84 -3.76 28.70
CA LEU A 786 -38.27 -3.21 27.40
C LEU A 786 -39.63 -2.51 27.47
N TYR A 787 -40.56 -3.01 28.29
CA TYR A 787 -41.86 -2.38 28.47
C TYR A 787 -41.72 -1.05 29.22
N GLU A 788 -40.99 -1.06 30.32
CA GLU A 788 -40.71 0.13 31.13
C GLU A 788 -39.98 1.20 30.30
N ALA A 789 -38.95 0.82 29.53
CA ALA A 789 -38.20 1.72 28.65
C ALA A 789 -39.08 2.44 27.59
N ILE A 790 -40.23 1.85 27.23
CA ILE A 790 -41.16 2.46 26.28
C ILE A 790 -42.26 3.25 26.97
N GLU A 791 -42.78 2.76 28.10
CA GLU A 791 -43.94 3.35 28.79
C GLU A 791 -43.57 4.36 29.88
N SER A 792 -42.31 4.44 30.30
CA SER A 792 -41.83 5.45 31.25
C SER A 792 -41.75 6.84 30.60
N GLY A 793 -42.75 7.68 30.83
CA GLY A 793 -42.69 9.11 30.51
C GLY A 793 -42.93 9.48 29.04
N LYS A 794 -42.57 10.72 28.67
CA LYS A 794 -42.86 11.32 27.35
C LYS A 794 -41.89 10.84 26.26
N TYR A 795 -40.71 10.36 26.62
CA TYR A 795 -39.64 9.93 25.72
C TYR A 795 -39.26 8.48 26.00
N ILE A 796 -38.84 7.76 24.95
CA ILE A 796 -38.40 6.37 25.07
C ILE A 796 -36.93 6.29 25.53
N ASP A 797 -36.61 5.33 26.41
CA ASP A 797 -35.23 5.04 26.79
C ASP A 797 -34.54 4.20 25.70
N GLN A 798 -33.99 4.91 24.71
CA GLN A 798 -33.29 4.30 23.58
C GLN A 798 -32.04 3.54 24.02
N ARG A 799 -31.33 4.02 25.05
CA ARG A 799 -30.08 3.42 25.52
C ARG A 799 -30.33 2.03 26.09
N CYS A 800 -31.35 1.90 26.95
CA CYS A 800 -31.72 0.61 27.52
C CYS A 800 -32.10 -0.41 26.43
N ILE A 801 -32.90 0.01 25.46
CA ILE A 801 -33.32 -0.85 24.34
C ILE A 801 -32.13 -1.29 23.48
N ILE A 802 -31.19 -0.38 23.17
CA ILE A 802 -29.98 -0.69 22.41
C ILE A 802 -29.14 -1.72 23.17
N LEU A 803 -28.93 -1.53 24.48
CA LEU A 803 -28.14 -2.46 25.30
C LEU A 803 -28.73 -3.87 25.30
N ILE A 804 -30.05 -4.01 25.49
CA ILE A 804 -30.70 -5.33 25.47
C ILE A 804 -30.54 -5.99 24.10
N ILE A 805 -30.68 -5.24 23.01
CA ILE A 805 -30.60 -5.81 21.65
C ILE A 805 -29.16 -6.11 21.23
N SER A 806 -28.16 -5.37 21.71
CA SER A 806 -26.76 -5.59 21.35
C SER A 806 -26.03 -6.57 22.27
N GLN A 807 -26.51 -6.79 23.50
CA GLN A 807 -25.81 -7.60 24.50
C GLN A 807 -26.42 -9.00 24.72
N ARG A 808 -27.38 -9.40 23.89
CA ARG A 808 -28.08 -10.69 24.02
C ARG A 808 -27.91 -11.48 22.73
N SER A 809 -27.78 -12.80 22.85
CA SER A 809 -27.72 -13.69 21.68
C SER A 809 -29.02 -13.65 20.90
N THR A 810 -28.99 -14.05 19.63
CA THR A 810 -30.18 -14.08 18.77
C THR A 810 -31.31 -14.94 19.38
N SER A 811 -30.94 -16.09 19.96
CA SER A 811 -31.88 -16.98 20.64
C SER A 811 -32.50 -16.34 21.89
N GLN A 812 -31.69 -15.61 22.67
CA GLN A 812 -32.16 -14.89 23.85
C GLN A 812 -33.08 -13.72 23.46
N ILE A 813 -32.77 -12.95 22.42
CA ILE A 813 -33.64 -11.87 21.91
C ILE A 813 -34.99 -12.42 21.45
N LYS A 814 -35.01 -13.57 20.75
CA LYS A 814 -36.26 -14.24 20.36
C LYS A 814 -37.10 -14.64 21.58
N ALA A 815 -36.45 -15.13 22.64
CA ALA A 815 -37.11 -15.46 23.90
C ALA A 815 -37.66 -14.21 24.60
N ILE A 816 -36.88 -13.14 24.70
CA ILE A 816 -37.30 -11.84 25.27
C ILE A 816 -38.55 -11.33 24.58
N LEU A 817 -38.56 -11.31 23.25
CA LEU A 817 -39.69 -10.81 22.46
C LEU A 817 -40.94 -11.72 22.56
N SER A 818 -40.74 -13.02 22.80
CA SER A 818 -41.82 -13.98 23.08
C SER A 818 -42.40 -13.77 24.48
N SER A 819 -41.54 -13.62 25.49
CA SER A 819 -41.92 -13.27 26.86
C SER A 819 -42.65 -11.93 26.93
N TYR A 820 -42.22 -10.94 26.15
CA TYR A 820 -42.92 -9.67 26.02
C TYR A 820 -44.35 -9.85 25.53
N LYS A 821 -44.55 -10.63 24.46
CA LYS A 821 -45.89 -10.92 23.92
C LYS A 821 -46.77 -11.66 24.94
N HIS A 822 -46.18 -12.59 25.68
CA HIS A 822 -46.85 -13.33 26.73
C HIS A 822 -47.29 -12.44 27.90
N LEU A 823 -46.39 -11.58 28.40
CA LEU A 823 -46.66 -10.71 29.55
C LEU A 823 -47.65 -9.58 29.24
N TYR A 824 -47.59 -9.01 28.03
CA TYR A 824 -48.36 -7.80 27.69
C TYR A 824 -49.48 -8.04 26.68
N GLY A 825 -49.65 -9.27 26.17
CA GLY A 825 -50.72 -9.63 25.25
C GLY A 825 -50.55 -9.11 23.80
N HIS A 826 -49.43 -8.50 23.47
CA HIS A 826 -49.16 -8.00 22.12
C HIS A 826 -47.67 -7.89 21.78
N GLU A 827 -47.37 -7.88 20.49
CA GLU A 827 -45.99 -7.88 19.98
C GLU A 827 -45.30 -6.53 20.19
N PHE A 828 -44.06 -6.58 20.68
CA PHE A 828 -43.17 -5.41 20.84
C PHE A 828 -43.08 -4.55 19.57
N MET A 829 -43.06 -5.22 18.40
CA MET A 829 -43.03 -4.56 17.08
C MET A 829 -44.23 -3.65 16.80
N LYS A 830 -45.38 -3.86 17.46
CA LYS A 830 -46.54 -2.95 17.37
C LYS A 830 -46.29 -1.65 18.11
N PHE A 831 -45.64 -1.69 19.28
CA PHE A 831 -45.30 -0.49 20.05
C PHE A 831 -44.33 0.41 19.33
N LEU A 832 -43.34 -0.16 18.65
CA LEU A 832 -42.35 0.62 17.90
C LEU A 832 -42.98 1.47 16.77
N LYS A 833 -44.26 1.26 16.43
CA LYS A 833 -45.02 2.09 15.48
C LYS A 833 -45.68 3.32 16.11
N LYS A 834 -45.74 3.42 17.44
CA LYS A 834 -46.28 4.60 18.12
C LYS A 834 -45.46 5.83 17.74
N GLU A 835 -46.12 6.98 17.64
CA GLU A 835 -45.50 8.25 17.22
C GLU A 835 -44.33 8.65 18.13
N LYS A 836 -44.44 8.38 19.44
CA LYS A 836 -43.36 8.61 20.44
C LYS A 836 -42.04 7.90 20.12
N CYS A 837 -42.06 6.84 19.30
CA CYS A 837 -40.85 6.11 18.90
C CYS A 837 -40.15 6.72 17.67
N GLY A 838 -40.81 7.58 16.89
CA GLY A 838 -40.24 8.31 15.76
C GLY A 838 -39.41 7.47 14.79
N ASP A 839 -38.26 8.01 14.36
CA ASP A 839 -37.33 7.33 13.46
C ASP A 839 -36.58 6.18 14.15
N PHE A 840 -36.28 6.29 15.45
CA PHE A 840 -35.68 5.21 16.23
C PHE A 840 -36.51 3.92 16.14
N GLY A 841 -37.83 4.02 16.35
CA GLY A 841 -38.75 2.89 16.20
C GLY A 841 -38.81 2.35 14.79
N ARG A 842 -38.57 3.17 13.76
CA ARG A 842 -38.48 2.71 12.36
C ARG A 842 -37.23 1.85 12.14
N GLN A 843 -36.07 2.34 12.56
CA GLN A 843 -34.78 1.65 12.40
C GLN A 843 -34.74 0.36 13.23
N LEU A 844 -35.19 0.43 14.48
CA LEU A 844 -35.21 -0.73 15.37
C LEU A 844 -36.10 -1.88 14.85
N ARG A 845 -37.22 -1.55 14.20
CA ARG A 845 -38.06 -2.56 13.53
C ARG A 845 -37.38 -3.24 12.34
N ILE A 846 -36.34 -2.65 11.76
CA ILE A 846 -35.56 -3.29 10.70
C ILE A 846 -34.59 -4.27 11.35
N VAL A 847 -33.83 -3.81 12.34
CA VAL A 847 -32.88 -4.61 13.14
C VAL A 847 -33.55 -5.83 13.77
N ILE A 848 -34.66 -5.65 14.51
CA ILE A 848 -35.39 -6.75 15.14
C ILE A 848 -35.93 -7.74 14.09
N ARG A 849 -36.29 -7.27 12.89
CA ARG A 849 -36.72 -8.17 11.82
C ARG A 849 -35.55 -9.00 11.29
N CYS A 850 -34.36 -8.42 11.13
CA CYS A 850 -33.15 -9.16 10.77
C CYS A 850 -32.85 -10.28 11.77
N ILE A 851 -33.01 -9.99 13.07
CA ILE A 851 -32.72 -10.94 14.15
C ILE A 851 -33.81 -12.04 14.26
N GLN A 852 -35.09 -11.67 14.23
CA GLN A 852 -36.19 -12.63 14.44
C GLN A 852 -36.51 -13.48 13.20
N PHE A 853 -36.55 -12.84 12.03
CA PHE A 853 -37.06 -13.42 10.79
C PHE A 853 -36.20 -12.96 9.60
N PRO A 854 -34.90 -13.33 9.56
CA PRO A 854 -34.00 -12.95 8.48
C PRO A 854 -34.58 -13.29 7.11
N GLU A 855 -35.23 -14.45 6.98
CA GLU A 855 -35.85 -14.91 5.74
C GLU A 855 -36.94 -13.96 5.22
N LYS A 856 -37.77 -13.42 6.12
CA LYS A 856 -38.81 -12.44 5.78
C LYS A 856 -38.23 -11.05 5.54
N HIS A 857 -37.09 -10.73 6.15
CA HIS A 857 -36.36 -9.50 5.88
C HIS A 857 -35.84 -9.49 4.43
N PHE A 858 -35.05 -10.49 4.04
CA PHE A 858 -34.50 -10.64 2.69
C PHE A 858 -35.60 -10.62 1.62
N ALA A 859 -36.66 -11.41 1.81
CA ALA A 859 -37.81 -11.41 0.90
C ALA A 859 -38.46 -10.02 0.75
N LYS A 860 -38.49 -9.20 1.80
CA LYS A 860 -39.05 -7.85 1.77
C LYS A 860 -38.13 -6.85 1.08
N GLN A 861 -36.82 -6.98 1.27
CA GLN A 861 -35.81 -6.13 0.63
C GLN A 861 -35.80 -6.35 -0.88
N LEU A 862 -35.74 -7.62 -1.32
CA LEU A 862 -35.82 -8.00 -2.73
C LEU A 862 -37.08 -7.43 -3.40
N GLN A 863 -38.26 -7.60 -2.78
CA GLN A 863 -39.52 -7.06 -3.30
C GLN A 863 -39.50 -5.52 -3.46
N ARG A 864 -38.87 -4.80 -2.54
CA ARG A 864 -38.79 -3.33 -2.59
C ARG A 864 -37.86 -2.87 -3.70
N LYS A 865 -36.69 -3.49 -3.81
CA LYS A 865 -35.66 -3.12 -4.79
C LYS A 865 -36.05 -3.48 -6.23
N LEU A 866 -36.87 -4.53 -6.42
CA LEU A 866 -37.59 -4.80 -7.66
C LEU A 866 -38.40 -3.60 -8.17
N LYS A 867 -39.15 -2.95 -7.29
CA LYS A 867 -40.01 -1.82 -7.67
C LYS A 867 -39.22 -0.58 -8.09
N ASN A 868 -37.93 -0.52 -7.73
CA ASN A 868 -37.07 0.64 -7.93
C ASN A 868 -35.99 0.41 -9.01
N GLY A 869 -35.96 -0.76 -9.66
CA GLY A 869 -35.02 -1.08 -10.76
C GLY A 869 -33.59 -1.45 -10.34
N ASP A 870 -33.37 -1.74 -9.05
CA ASP A 870 -32.04 -1.97 -8.45
C ASP A 870 -31.94 -3.37 -7.80
N ALA A 871 -32.51 -4.39 -8.45
CA ALA A 871 -32.65 -5.73 -7.88
C ALA A 871 -31.39 -6.61 -8.07
N ARG A 872 -30.55 -6.33 -9.07
CA ARG A 872 -29.47 -7.24 -9.50
C ARG A 872 -28.37 -7.43 -8.46
N GLU A 873 -27.82 -6.36 -7.88
CA GLU A 873 -26.75 -6.49 -6.86
C GLU A 873 -27.30 -7.13 -5.58
N VAL A 874 -28.51 -6.75 -5.17
CA VAL A 874 -29.16 -7.35 -3.99
C VAL A 874 -29.43 -8.83 -4.20
N LEU A 875 -29.80 -9.25 -5.41
CA LEU A 875 -29.94 -10.66 -5.79
C LEU A 875 -28.61 -11.41 -5.71
N ILE A 876 -27.55 -10.86 -6.30
CA ILE A 876 -26.21 -11.44 -6.25
C ILE A 876 -25.77 -11.63 -4.80
N GLN A 877 -25.85 -10.57 -3.99
CA GLN A 877 -25.47 -10.59 -2.58
C GLN A 877 -26.30 -11.60 -1.79
N THR A 878 -27.63 -11.55 -1.91
CA THR A 878 -28.53 -12.42 -1.12
C THR A 878 -28.27 -13.89 -1.44
N VAL A 879 -28.18 -14.24 -2.73
CA VAL A 879 -27.97 -15.64 -3.14
C VAL A 879 -26.59 -16.12 -2.69
N VAL A 880 -25.53 -15.35 -2.92
CA VAL A 880 -24.16 -15.77 -2.56
C VAL A 880 -23.99 -15.89 -1.04
N THR A 881 -24.44 -14.90 -0.27
CA THR A 881 -24.25 -14.88 1.20
C THR A 881 -25.16 -15.85 1.95
N ARG A 882 -26.32 -16.23 1.38
CA ARG A 882 -27.33 -17.05 2.08
C ARG A 882 -27.49 -18.46 1.52
N SER A 883 -26.83 -18.78 0.40
CA SER A 883 -26.90 -20.10 -0.26
C SER A 883 -26.62 -21.25 0.70
N GLU A 884 -25.57 -21.16 1.51
CA GLU A 884 -25.18 -22.20 2.48
C GLU A 884 -25.89 -22.07 3.85
N ILE A 885 -26.83 -21.13 4.03
CA ILE A 885 -27.43 -20.81 5.33
C ILE A 885 -28.95 -21.04 5.35
N ASP A 886 -29.72 -20.23 4.63
CA ASP A 886 -31.20 -20.23 4.73
C ASP A 886 -31.92 -19.80 3.44
N ILE A 887 -31.26 -19.87 2.28
CA ILE A 887 -31.82 -19.42 0.99
C ILE A 887 -33.15 -20.12 0.63
N LYS A 888 -33.36 -21.38 1.05
CA LYS A 888 -34.63 -22.11 0.88
C LYS A 888 -35.79 -21.43 1.62
N HIS A 889 -35.55 -20.99 2.85
CA HIS A 889 -36.53 -20.25 3.65
C HIS A 889 -36.79 -18.87 3.06
N ILE A 890 -35.74 -18.18 2.58
CA ILE A 890 -35.86 -16.89 1.87
C ILE A 890 -36.74 -17.06 0.62
N ASN A 891 -36.49 -18.09 -0.19
CA ASN A 891 -37.25 -18.36 -1.41
C ASN A 891 -38.73 -18.64 -1.12
N SER A 892 -39.03 -19.44 -0.10
CA SER A 892 -40.41 -19.70 0.35
C SER A 892 -41.12 -18.44 0.84
N ALA A 893 -40.43 -17.63 1.66
CA ALA A 893 -40.97 -16.35 2.15
C ALA A 893 -41.20 -15.35 1.01
N PHE A 894 -40.32 -15.31 0.01
CA PHE A 894 -40.44 -14.48 -1.18
C PHE A 894 -41.61 -14.92 -2.07
N ALA A 895 -41.73 -16.23 -2.33
CA ALA A 895 -42.82 -16.81 -3.12
C ALA A 895 -44.19 -16.57 -2.47
N THR A 896 -44.30 -16.78 -1.16
CA THR A 896 -45.53 -16.52 -0.40
C THR A 896 -45.98 -15.06 -0.53
N LYS A 897 -45.02 -14.13 -0.66
CA LYS A 897 -45.28 -12.70 -0.62
C LYS A 897 -45.50 -12.06 -1.98
N THR A 898 -44.87 -12.59 -3.03
CA THR A 898 -44.86 -11.99 -4.37
C THR A 898 -45.56 -12.86 -5.42
N GLY A 899 -45.75 -14.16 -5.13
CA GLY A 899 -46.16 -15.16 -6.10
C GLY A 899 -45.02 -15.64 -7.02
N TRP A 900 -43.81 -15.09 -6.89
CA TRP A 900 -42.66 -15.40 -7.74
C TRP A 900 -41.59 -16.15 -6.94
N THR A 901 -40.92 -17.10 -7.57
CA THR A 901 -39.73 -17.75 -6.98
C THR A 901 -38.49 -16.89 -7.24
N LEU A 902 -37.44 -17.06 -6.44
CA LEU A 902 -36.14 -16.43 -6.71
C LEU A 902 -35.57 -16.85 -8.07
N GLU A 903 -35.79 -18.11 -8.50
CA GLU A 903 -35.36 -18.57 -9.83
C GLU A 903 -36.09 -17.78 -10.94
N SER A 904 -37.43 -17.64 -10.87
CA SER A 904 -38.17 -16.86 -11.86
C SER A 904 -37.74 -15.39 -11.89
N LEU A 905 -37.38 -14.84 -10.73
CA LEU A 905 -36.89 -13.48 -10.62
C LEU A 905 -35.51 -13.33 -11.27
N ILE A 906 -34.57 -14.24 -10.99
CA ILE A 906 -33.24 -14.21 -11.62
C ILE A 906 -33.36 -14.30 -13.14
N ARG A 907 -34.20 -15.20 -13.66
CA ARG A 907 -34.44 -15.31 -15.10
C ARG A 907 -34.98 -14.00 -15.70
N ASN A 908 -35.86 -13.31 -15.00
CA ASN A 908 -36.38 -12.03 -15.45
C ASN A 908 -35.32 -10.92 -15.46
N GLU A 909 -34.49 -10.84 -14.41
CA GLU A 909 -33.52 -9.75 -14.24
C GLU A 909 -32.22 -9.93 -15.04
N PHE A 910 -31.81 -11.18 -15.28
CA PHE A 910 -30.51 -11.53 -15.87
C PHE A 910 -30.60 -12.18 -17.26
N ASN A 911 -31.76 -12.75 -17.65
CA ASN A 911 -31.91 -13.50 -18.90
C ASN A 911 -32.98 -12.88 -19.83
N SER A 912 -33.19 -11.56 -19.80
CA SER A 912 -34.17 -10.90 -20.67
C SER A 912 -33.72 -10.88 -22.14
N ASN A 913 -34.57 -11.37 -23.04
CA ASN A 913 -34.30 -11.54 -24.47
C ASN A 913 -34.04 -10.22 -25.22
N SER A 914 -32.79 -9.81 -25.35
CA SER A 914 -32.29 -8.99 -26.46
C SER A 914 -31.00 -9.58 -27.02
N CYS A 915 -30.69 -9.32 -28.28
CA CYS A 915 -29.55 -9.90 -28.98
C CYS A 915 -28.33 -8.95 -28.94
N SER A 916 -27.62 -8.90 -27.82
CA SER A 916 -26.33 -8.20 -27.71
C SER A 916 -25.30 -9.02 -26.92
N ASN A 917 -23.99 -8.87 -27.19
CA ASN A 917 -22.94 -9.59 -26.46
C ASN A 917 -22.90 -9.26 -24.95
N THR A 918 -23.48 -8.12 -24.53
CA THR A 918 -23.72 -7.83 -23.11
C THR A 918 -24.69 -8.82 -22.47
N ASP A 919 -25.63 -9.38 -23.24
CA ASP A 919 -26.65 -10.29 -22.73
C ASP A 919 -26.08 -11.67 -22.34
N GLU A 920 -24.94 -12.09 -22.92
CA GLU A 920 -24.31 -13.38 -22.57
C GLU A 920 -23.69 -13.36 -21.17
N VAL A 921 -23.02 -12.27 -20.76
CA VAL A 921 -22.39 -12.17 -19.43
C VAL A 921 -23.44 -12.04 -18.31
N TYR A 922 -24.53 -11.32 -18.57
CA TYR A 922 -25.66 -11.26 -17.64
C TYR A 922 -26.37 -12.62 -17.55
N SER A 923 -26.58 -13.31 -18.68
CA SER A 923 -27.15 -14.66 -18.69
C SER A 923 -26.27 -15.64 -17.92
N LEU A 924 -24.94 -15.59 -18.09
CA LEU A 924 -23.99 -16.44 -17.34
C LEU A 924 -24.03 -16.15 -15.84
N ALA A 925 -24.14 -14.88 -15.44
CA ALA A 925 -24.33 -14.52 -14.04
C ALA A 925 -25.65 -15.07 -13.48
N GLY A 926 -26.74 -14.96 -14.26
CA GLY A 926 -28.04 -15.54 -13.93
C GLY A 926 -27.97 -17.06 -13.76
N ASP A 927 -27.32 -17.76 -14.68
CA ASP A 927 -27.12 -19.21 -14.63
C ASP A 927 -26.27 -19.62 -13.41
N PHE A 928 -25.25 -18.82 -13.04
CA PHE A 928 -24.45 -19.04 -11.85
C PHE A 928 -25.33 -18.96 -10.60
N LEU A 929 -26.12 -17.88 -10.46
CA LEU A 929 -27.02 -17.71 -9.32
C LEU A 929 -28.06 -18.83 -9.22
N ILE A 930 -28.62 -19.26 -10.35
CA ILE A 930 -29.57 -20.40 -10.39
C ILE A 930 -28.88 -21.71 -9.97
N ALA A 931 -27.63 -21.93 -10.37
CA ALA A 931 -26.86 -23.10 -9.94
C ALA A 931 -26.65 -23.07 -8.41
N LEU A 932 -26.30 -21.92 -7.83
CA LEU A 932 -26.19 -21.78 -6.37
C LEU A 932 -27.52 -22.06 -5.66
N LEU A 933 -28.65 -21.60 -6.20
CA LEU A 933 -29.99 -21.89 -5.66
C LEU A 933 -30.36 -23.38 -5.70
N LYS A 934 -29.84 -24.13 -6.68
CA LYS A 934 -30.13 -25.57 -6.83
C LYS A 934 -29.23 -26.44 -5.96
N HIS A 935 -28.01 -25.97 -5.67
CA HIS A 935 -27.03 -26.69 -4.84
C HIS A 935 -27.27 -26.49 -3.34
N SER A 936 -27.93 -25.40 -2.94
CA SER A 936 -28.40 -25.14 -1.58
C SER A 936 -29.59 -26.01 -1.17
#